data_AF-A0A832XXA4-F1
#
_entry.id   AF-A0A832XXA4-F1
#
_cell.length_a   1.000
_cell.length_b   1.000
_cell.length_c   1.000
_cell.angle_alpha   90.00
_cell.angle_beta   90.00
_cell.angle_gamma   90.00
#
_symmetry.space_group_name_H-M   'P 1'
#
loop_
_entity.id
_entity.type
_entity.pdbx_description
1 polymer ?
#
loop_
_entity_poly.entity_id
_entity_poly.type
_entity_poly.pdbx_seq_one_letter_code
_entity_poly.pdbx_strand_id
1 'polypeptide(L)'
;PFNGAIERGGESSLERNWRRRDWYLFLRDMELGWEQSRAIAQEFGTAVPPPWNLWWSDMPISFAPTVIKALVASTVKDGEVRLHGAAREWSPKEHIDDIGLPAPSTGTWPRWTEVHSHGILKSALMTLGVEHHHDGEDVVIPTHWEGLVEGLGLERHGNAFRVANEAGPHIDDRVSRIREATEVIAQDVGRREELGGRRAVVRMRAETAARQEGLGIQETDEVGMAAAEKIEDPGPDDLSALRAAYSLLDEHGVERSLWLTRRLSGLRWEDSAPCRVGSRMGRPEKAGTREMKPMVHALYPIAENGGPQRLLGLAAGKGVIRVQMGLRVCDKCGQETPHLRCHNRLVPSEAVECGGATQRKKIRGANRYTRRLGQYTSVPLEEIIEVKRRSLGLERIPVRIKAVKGLISVAQTPEPIEKGILRAKHGVSVFRDGTSRYDMSDVPLTHFRPSEIGTPWNVLFDLGYKHDIFGDELSSDEQLLELLPQDFVPSISAKGPLLAICGFVDDLLVRFYGMDAFYEAGDERDLIGHLAIGLAPHTSGGVLCRIIGWTTASAGYAHPLFHAAKRRNCDGDEDSLMMLLDGLLNFSMSILPAGRGGLMDAPLVLSTRINPKEIDKEALNVDCSWTYTRAFYEATISRPHPNEIEKLVDLAGDRIGSIGEVRGYGWTHDSGKLDAGPVNSSYKTLKTMKDKMLAQLALGQRLRAVSAQRVASQVIESHFLPDLRGNLMAFT
;
A
#
# COMPACT_ATOMS: atom_id res chain seq x y z
N PRO A 1 13.70 -12.89 -35.60
CA PRO A 1 15.15 -13.23 -35.69
C PRO A 1 15.98 -12.03 -36.17
N PHE A 2 16.93 -11.58 -35.35
CA PHE A 2 17.93 -10.54 -35.66
C PHE A 2 18.92 -11.06 -36.70
N ASN A 3 18.51 -11.11 -37.95
CA ASN A 3 19.27 -11.69 -39.06
C ASN A 3 20.20 -10.66 -39.70
N GLY A 4 21.20 -10.14 -38.99
CA GLY A 4 22.40 -9.48 -39.57
C GLY A 4 22.20 -8.31 -40.55
N ALA A 5 20.97 -7.94 -40.88
CA ALA A 5 20.60 -6.90 -41.83
C ALA A 5 20.58 -5.51 -41.17
N ILE A 6 20.82 -5.46 -39.86
CA ILE A 6 20.78 -4.24 -39.02
C ILE A 6 21.90 -3.26 -39.38
N GLU A 7 23.00 -3.74 -39.97
CA GLU A 7 24.05 -2.87 -40.52
C GLU A 7 23.82 -2.48 -41.99
N ARG A 8 22.83 -3.09 -42.65
CA ARG A 8 22.52 -2.86 -44.07
C ARG A 8 21.16 -2.16 -44.25
N GLY A 9 21.01 -0.96 -43.70
CA GLY A 9 20.05 0.03 -44.22
C GLY A 9 19.15 0.73 -43.19
N GLY A 10 19.27 2.07 -43.15
CA GLY A 10 18.15 3.04 -43.07
C GLY A 10 17.28 3.14 -41.81
N GLU A 11 17.17 2.11 -40.98
CA GLU A 11 16.20 2.10 -39.88
C GLU A 11 16.63 3.01 -38.72
N SER A 12 15.72 3.89 -38.29
CA SER A 12 15.96 4.84 -37.20
C SER A 12 16.11 4.13 -35.84
N SER A 13 16.74 4.80 -34.87
CA SER A 13 16.85 4.26 -33.49
C SER A 13 15.49 4.02 -32.85
N LEU A 14 14.48 4.83 -33.18
CA LEU A 14 13.11 4.71 -32.68
C LEU A 14 12.43 3.44 -33.18
N GLU A 15 12.47 3.19 -34.50
CA GLU A 15 11.88 1.99 -35.11
C GLU A 15 12.51 0.70 -34.58
N ARG A 16 13.83 0.71 -34.32
CA ARG A 16 14.51 -0.42 -33.67
C ARG A 16 14.00 -0.68 -32.26
N ASN A 17 13.78 0.38 -31.48
CA ASN A 17 13.26 0.25 -30.11
C ASN A 17 11.82 -0.28 -30.12
N TRP A 18 10.97 0.21 -31.02
CA TRP A 18 9.61 -0.31 -31.19
C TRP A 18 9.62 -1.79 -31.60
N ARG A 19 10.39 -2.16 -32.63
CA ARG A 19 10.50 -3.58 -33.03
C ARG A 19 11.02 -4.46 -31.90
N ARG A 20 11.98 -3.99 -31.11
CA ARG A 20 12.51 -4.74 -29.95
C ARG A 20 11.43 -4.95 -28.89
N ARG A 21 10.65 -3.91 -28.57
CA ARG A 21 9.49 -4.00 -27.68
C ARG A 21 8.46 -5.01 -28.21
N ASP A 22 8.10 -4.92 -29.49
CA ASP A 22 7.08 -5.78 -30.09
C ASP A 22 7.52 -7.26 -30.10
N TRP A 23 8.79 -7.53 -30.40
CA TRP A 23 9.35 -8.88 -30.28
C TRP A 23 9.32 -9.39 -28.84
N TYR A 24 9.59 -8.53 -27.86
CA TYR A 24 9.53 -8.91 -26.47
C TYR A 24 8.10 -9.26 -26.05
N LEU A 25 7.12 -8.41 -26.38
CA LEU A 25 5.70 -8.66 -26.09
C LEU A 25 5.25 -9.98 -26.73
N PHE A 26 5.62 -10.21 -27.99
CA PHE A 26 5.34 -11.46 -28.68
C PHE A 26 5.94 -12.68 -27.98
N LEU A 27 7.20 -12.61 -27.50
CA LEU A 27 7.84 -13.71 -26.79
C LEU A 27 7.28 -13.92 -25.39
N ARG A 28 6.89 -12.85 -24.70
CA ARG A 28 6.28 -12.91 -23.36
C ARG A 28 4.93 -13.59 -23.39
N ASP A 29 4.13 -13.28 -24.42
CA ASP A 29 2.75 -13.77 -24.56
C ASP A 29 2.69 -15.09 -25.35
N MET A 30 3.84 -15.68 -25.70
CA MET A 30 3.93 -16.95 -26.41
C MET A 30 3.65 -18.12 -25.47
N GLU A 31 2.61 -18.88 -25.76
CA GLU A 31 2.35 -20.16 -25.10
C GLU A 31 3.21 -21.26 -25.71
N LEU A 32 4.04 -21.88 -24.87
CA LEU A 32 4.90 -23.01 -25.23
C LEU A 32 4.37 -24.27 -24.54
N GLY A 33 4.48 -25.42 -25.21
CA GLY A 33 4.32 -26.73 -24.57
C GLY A 33 5.64 -27.25 -24.00
N TRP A 34 5.58 -28.33 -23.19
CA TRP A 34 6.77 -28.91 -22.55
C TRP A 34 7.88 -29.25 -23.55
N GLU A 35 7.53 -29.93 -24.65
CA GLU A 35 8.50 -30.35 -25.67
C GLU A 35 9.21 -29.17 -26.34
N GLN A 36 8.48 -28.07 -26.56
CA GLN A 36 9.05 -26.84 -27.13
C GLN A 36 9.96 -26.16 -26.12
N SER A 37 9.51 -26.01 -24.87
CA SER A 37 10.31 -25.45 -23.78
C SER A 37 11.60 -26.27 -23.53
N ARG A 38 11.50 -27.59 -23.58
CA ARG A 38 12.65 -28.50 -23.46
C ARG A 38 13.64 -28.31 -24.60
N ALA A 39 13.16 -28.26 -25.85
CA ALA A 39 14.01 -28.03 -27.02
C ALA A 39 14.73 -26.67 -26.93
N ILE A 40 14.02 -25.61 -26.53
CA ILE A 40 14.60 -24.27 -26.33
C ILE A 40 15.66 -24.30 -25.23
N ALA A 41 15.39 -24.96 -24.10
CA ALA A 41 16.34 -25.10 -23.00
C ALA A 41 17.61 -25.85 -23.42
N GLN A 42 17.48 -26.90 -24.25
CA GLN A 42 18.61 -27.66 -24.77
C GLN A 42 19.41 -26.88 -25.82
N GLU A 43 18.74 -26.17 -26.72
CA GLU A 43 19.38 -25.43 -27.82
C GLU A 43 20.08 -24.15 -27.32
N PHE A 44 19.42 -23.41 -26.41
CA PHE A 44 19.87 -22.09 -25.98
C PHE A 44 20.44 -22.06 -24.55
N GLY A 45 20.44 -23.19 -23.83
CA GLY A 45 20.94 -23.26 -22.46
C GLY A 45 20.13 -22.43 -21.45
N THR A 46 18.87 -22.14 -21.77
CA THR A 46 17.97 -21.41 -20.88
C THR A 46 17.53 -22.31 -19.73
N ALA A 47 17.19 -21.71 -18.59
CA ALA A 47 16.57 -22.45 -17.51
C ALA A 47 15.18 -22.97 -17.93
N VAL A 48 14.74 -24.09 -17.33
CA VAL A 48 13.36 -24.56 -17.47
C VAL A 48 12.41 -23.44 -17.01
N PRO A 49 11.41 -23.04 -17.81
CA PRO A 49 10.49 -21.97 -17.43
C PRO A 49 9.33 -22.51 -16.56
N PRO A 50 8.62 -21.63 -15.83
CA PRO A 50 7.29 -21.94 -15.30
C PRO A 50 6.33 -22.35 -16.44
N PRO A 51 5.34 -23.22 -16.18
CA PRO A 51 5.01 -23.83 -14.88
C PRO A 51 5.83 -25.09 -14.53
N TRP A 52 6.75 -25.55 -15.39
CA TRP A 52 7.52 -26.78 -15.13
C TRP A 52 8.69 -26.61 -14.16
N ASN A 53 9.15 -25.37 -13.93
CA ASN A 53 10.14 -25.09 -12.90
C ASN A 53 9.49 -25.04 -11.50
N LEU A 54 9.42 -26.22 -10.86
CA LEU A 54 8.80 -26.40 -9.55
C LEU A 54 9.62 -25.77 -8.41
N TRP A 55 9.02 -25.64 -7.23
CA TRP A 55 9.67 -25.10 -6.03
C TRP A 55 10.60 -26.13 -5.36
N TRP A 56 11.62 -26.60 -6.09
CA TRP A 56 12.54 -27.64 -5.64
C TRP A 56 13.34 -27.30 -4.36
N SER A 57 13.56 -26.01 -4.09
CA SER A 57 14.19 -25.54 -2.84
C SER A 57 13.30 -25.76 -1.60
N ASP A 58 12.00 -26.00 -1.76
CA ASP A 58 11.07 -26.19 -0.64
C ASP A 58 10.90 -27.66 -0.21
N MET A 59 11.06 -28.61 -1.13
CA MET A 59 10.92 -30.03 -0.84
C MET A 59 12.20 -30.61 -0.18
N PRO A 60 12.10 -31.26 1.00
CA PRO A 60 13.22 -32.01 1.57
C PRO A 60 13.70 -33.13 0.63
N ILE A 61 15.02 -33.26 0.46
CA ILE A 61 15.62 -34.26 -0.43
C ILE A 61 15.20 -35.70 -0.09
N SER A 62 14.98 -35.99 1.19
CA SER A 62 14.54 -37.28 1.71
C SER A 62 13.13 -37.68 1.30
N PHE A 63 12.33 -36.77 0.75
CA PHE A 63 11.00 -37.10 0.22
C PHE A 63 11.09 -37.70 -1.19
N ALA A 64 12.16 -37.41 -1.93
CA ALA A 64 12.32 -37.81 -3.33
C ALA A 64 12.18 -39.32 -3.57
N PRO A 65 12.73 -40.24 -2.75
CA PRO A 65 12.58 -41.69 -2.97
C PRO A 65 11.12 -42.15 -2.96
N THR A 66 10.31 -41.61 -2.04
CA THR A 66 8.89 -41.93 -1.94
C THR A 66 8.12 -41.41 -3.15
N VAL A 67 8.44 -40.19 -3.61
CA VAL A 67 7.82 -39.59 -4.79
C VAL A 67 8.18 -40.36 -6.06
N ILE A 68 9.46 -40.70 -6.25
CA ILE A 68 9.95 -41.50 -7.37
C ILE A 68 9.24 -42.85 -7.41
N LYS A 69 9.17 -43.55 -6.27
CA LYS A 69 8.48 -44.85 -6.17
C LYS A 69 7.00 -44.73 -6.54
N ALA A 70 6.33 -43.68 -6.07
CA ALA A 70 4.92 -43.42 -6.39
C ALA A 70 4.72 -43.13 -7.89
N LEU A 71 5.62 -42.34 -8.51
CA LEU A 71 5.58 -42.05 -9.95
C LEU A 71 5.85 -43.30 -10.79
N VAL A 72 6.83 -44.13 -10.45
CA VAL A 72 7.09 -45.38 -11.19
C VAL A 72 5.91 -46.34 -11.11
N ALA A 73 5.19 -46.36 -9.98
CA ALA A 73 3.98 -47.16 -9.80
C ALA A 73 2.70 -46.50 -10.37
N SER A 74 2.79 -45.28 -10.90
CA SER A 74 1.66 -44.51 -11.42
C SER A 74 1.30 -44.90 -12.85
N THR A 75 0.13 -44.43 -13.29
CA THR A 75 -0.28 -44.54 -14.70
C THR A 75 -0.54 -43.16 -15.30
N VAL A 76 -0.21 -43.03 -16.59
CA VAL A 76 -0.55 -41.86 -17.40
C VAL A 76 -1.75 -42.20 -18.26
N LYS A 77 -2.86 -41.48 -18.10
CA LYS A 77 -4.07 -41.66 -18.90
C LYS A 77 -4.68 -40.30 -19.22
N ASP A 78 -5.07 -40.10 -20.47
CA ASP A 78 -5.71 -38.86 -20.96
C ASP A 78 -4.90 -37.57 -20.69
N GLY A 79 -3.57 -37.70 -20.56
CA GLY A 79 -2.67 -36.57 -20.26
C GLY A 79 -2.41 -36.34 -18.77
N GLU A 80 -3.10 -37.06 -17.88
CA GLU A 80 -3.00 -36.92 -16.43
C GLU A 80 -2.14 -38.04 -15.81
N VAL A 81 -1.45 -37.74 -14.70
CA VAL A 81 -0.72 -38.74 -13.90
C VAL A 81 -1.57 -39.14 -12.70
N ARG A 82 -1.81 -40.44 -12.55
CA ARG A 82 -2.57 -41.02 -11.44
C ARG A 82 -1.68 -41.81 -10.50
N LEU A 83 -1.47 -41.28 -9.30
CA LEU A 83 -0.73 -41.92 -8.22
C LEU A 83 -1.68 -42.83 -7.43
N HIS A 84 -1.59 -44.14 -7.67
CA HIS A 84 -2.52 -45.11 -7.11
C HIS A 84 -2.38 -45.28 -5.59
N GLY A 85 -3.49 -45.19 -4.86
CA GLY A 85 -3.53 -45.36 -3.39
C GLY A 85 -2.79 -44.26 -2.60
N ALA A 86 -2.37 -43.18 -3.26
CA ALA A 86 -1.59 -42.10 -2.68
C ALA A 86 -2.31 -41.32 -1.56
N ALA A 87 -3.64 -41.38 -1.51
CA ALA A 87 -4.47 -40.74 -0.50
C ALA A 87 -5.15 -41.74 0.45
N ARG A 88 -4.86 -43.04 0.35
CA ARG A 88 -5.54 -44.10 1.14
C ARG A 88 -5.45 -43.87 2.65
N GLU A 89 -4.27 -43.49 3.13
CA GLU A 89 -3.98 -43.31 4.56
C GLU A 89 -4.11 -41.84 5.00
N TRP A 90 -4.67 -40.97 4.14
CA TRP A 90 -4.77 -39.54 4.44
C TRP A 90 -6.18 -39.14 4.91
N SER A 91 -6.26 -38.39 6.01
CA SER A 91 -7.48 -37.69 6.41
C SER A 91 -7.22 -36.23 6.83
N PRO A 92 -8.18 -35.30 6.64
CA PRO A 92 -7.96 -33.86 6.89
C PRO A 92 -7.71 -33.46 8.36
N LYS A 93 -7.97 -34.37 9.32
CA LYS A 93 -7.89 -34.08 10.76
C LYS A 93 -6.88 -34.98 11.49
N GLU A 94 -6.25 -35.92 10.80
CA GLU A 94 -5.25 -36.79 11.42
C GLU A 94 -3.91 -36.11 11.57
N HIS A 95 -3.20 -36.57 12.60
CA HIS A 95 -1.77 -36.35 12.77
C HIS A 95 -1.08 -37.70 12.65
N ILE A 96 -0.12 -37.79 11.73
CA ILE A 96 0.68 -38.99 11.47
C ILE A 96 1.91 -38.92 12.37
N ASP A 97 1.95 -39.74 13.43
CA ASP A 97 3.06 -39.74 14.38
C ASP A 97 4.36 -40.25 13.73
N ASP A 98 4.28 -41.40 13.03
CA ASP A 98 5.40 -41.98 12.27
C ASP A 98 5.15 -41.87 10.77
N ILE A 99 5.90 -40.99 10.13
CA ILE A 99 5.84 -40.77 8.67
C ILE A 99 6.67 -41.77 7.87
N GLY A 100 7.34 -42.74 8.51
CA GLY A 100 8.17 -43.75 7.86
C GLY A 100 9.53 -43.24 7.37
N LEU A 101 9.96 -42.05 7.83
CA LEU A 101 11.30 -41.51 7.62
C LEU A 101 11.96 -41.22 8.97
N PRO A 102 13.29 -41.41 9.08
CA PRO A 102 14.01 -40.99 10.29
C PRO A 102 13.86 -39.49 10.50
N ALA A 103 14.03 -39.05 11.76
CA ALA A 103 14.13 -37.62 12.06
C ALA A 103 15.18 -36.96 11.15
N PRO A 104 14.90 -35.75 10.62
CA PRO A 104 15.85 -35.08 9.76
C PRO A 104 17.13 -34.81 10.53
N SER A 105 18.27 -34.91 9.86
CA SER A 105 19.58 -34.61 10.44
C SER A 105 19.66 -33.22 11.06
N THR A 106 18.78 -32.31 10.65
CA THR A 106 18.66 -30.93 11.17
C THR A 106 17.75 -30.80 12.41
N GLY A 107 17.26 -31.90 12.99
CA GLY A 107 16.41 -31.92 14.18
C GLY A 107 14.95 -32.23 13.88
N THR A 108 14.13 -31.21 13.64
CA THR A 108 12.69 -31.37 13.37
C THR A 108 12.35 -31.13 11.90
N TRP A 109 11.28 -31.79 11.43
CA TRP A 109 10.78 -31.54 10.08
C TRP A 109 10.32 -30.09 9.95
N PRO A 110 10.63 -29.45 8.82
CA PRO A 110 10.24 -28.07 8.68
C PRO A 110 8.73 -27.90 8.60
N ARG A 111 8.20 -26.96 9.39
CA ARG A 111 6.75 -26.74 9.53
C ARG A 111 6.02 -26.53 8.20
N TRP A 112 6.62 -25.84 7.23
CA TRP A 112 5.97 -25.56 5.95
C TRP A 112 5.68 -26.81 5.11
N THR A 113 6.32 -27.95 5.42
CA THR A 113 6.03 -29.23 4.78
C THR A 113 4.68 -29.78 5.25
N GLU A 114 4.25 -29.51 6.49
CA GLU A 114 3.06 -30.12 7.10
C GLU A 114 3.04 -31.65 6.91
N VAL A 115 4.22 -32.29 6.91
CA VAL A 115 4.37 -33.72 6.54
C VAL A 115 3.59 -34.64 7.48
N HIS A 116 3.50 -34.31 8.77
CA HIS A 116 2.69 -35.06 9.73
C HIS A 116 1.17 -34.88 9.50
N SER A 117 0.74 -33.87 8.76
CA SER A 117 -0.68 -33.62 8.44
C SER A 117 -1.08 -34.22 7.08
N HIS A 118 -0.11 -34.43 6.18
CA HIS A 118 -0.36 -34.79 4.79
C HIS A 118 0.31 -36.09 4.33
N GLY A 119 1.27 -36.62 5.07
CA GLY A 119 2.16 -37.67 4.61
C GLY A 119 3.17 -37.16 3.57
N ILE A 120 4.18 -37.98 3.27
CA ILE A 120 5.33 -37.57 2.44
C ILE A 120 4.89 -37.16 1.03
N LEU A 121 4.07 -37.98 0.37
CA LEU A 121 3.75 -37.81 -1.04
C LEU A 121 2.96 -36.52 -1.30
N LYS A 122 1.89 -36.29 -0.53
CA LYS A 122 1.08 -35.06 -0.65
C LYS A 122 1.86 -33.83 -0.19
N SER A 123 2.64 -33.93 0.89
CA SER A 123 3.52 -32.86 1.34
C SER A 123 4.54 -32.46 0.26
N ALA A 124 5.14 -33.42 -0.43
CA ALA A 124 6.05 -33.18 -1.55
C ALA A 124 5.35 -32.43 -2.70
N LEU A 125 4.18 -32.89 -3.16
CA LEU A 125 3.44 -32.21 -4.24
C LEU A 125 3.05 -30.77 -3.83
N MET A 126 2.58 -30.57 -2.60
CA MET A 126 2.23 -29.26 -2.07
C MET A 126 3.43 -28.32 -1.92
N THR A 127 4.59 -28.84 -1.51
CA THR A 127 5.83 -28.04 -1.38
C THR A 127 6.44 -27.69 -2.72
N LEU A 128 6.34 -28.58 -3.72
CA LEU A 128 6.77 -28.31 -5.09
C LEU A 128 5.83 -27.37 -5.86
N GLY A 129 4.64 -27.11 -5.34
CA GLY A 129 3.63 -26.27 -6.02
C GLY A 129 2.92 -26.98 -7.17
N VAL A 130 2.93 -28.31 -7.18
CA VAL A 130 2.28 -29.12 -8.23
C VAL A 130 0.77 -29.10 -8.01
N GLU A 131 0.00 -28.74 -9.04
CA GLU A 131 -1.46 -28.83 -9.01
C GLU A 131 -1.90 -30.30 -8.94
N HIS A 132 -2.74 -30.65 -7.96
CA HIS A 132 -3.24 -32.01 -7.80
C HIS A 132 -4.57 -32.02 -7.04
N HIS A 133 -5.36 -33.08 -7.24
CA HIS A 133 -6.59 -33.33 -6.51
C HIS A 133 -6.73 -34.81 -6.13
N HIS A 134 -7.68 -35.11 -5.25
CA HIS A 134 -7.99 -36.48 -4.83
C HIS A 134 -9.11 -37.04 -5.68
N ASP A 135 -8.97 -38.29 -6.12
CA ASP A 135 -10.03 -39.08 -6.75
C ASP A 135 -10.10 -40.45 -6.05
N GLY A 136 -11.02 -40.57 -5.08
CA GLY A 136 -11.07 -41.71 -4.18
C GLY A 136 -9.80 -41.83 -3.33
N GLU A 137 -9.12 -42.98 -3.43
CA GLU A 137 -7.83 -43.24 -2.77
C GLU A 137 -6.62 -42.74 -3.57
N ASP A 138 -6.83 -42.26 -4.80
CA ASP A 138 -5.76 -41.84 -5.69
C ASP A 138 -5.51 -40.32 -5.60
N VAL A 139 -4.29 -39.92 -5.95
CA VAL A 139 -3.94 -38.52 -6.21
C VAL A 139 -3.71 -38.33 -7.70
N VAL A 140 -4.39 -37.35 -8.30
CA VAL A 140 -4.34 -37.07 -9.74
C VAL A 140 -3.65 -35.74 -9.97
N ILE A 141 -2.64 -35.74 -10.84
CA ILE A 141 -1.94 -34.55 -11.34
C ILE A 141 -2.42 -34.31 -12.77
N PRO A 142 -3.28 -33.31 -13.00
CA PRO A 142 -3.97 -33.15 -14.28
C PRO A 142 -3.07 -32.65 -15.41
N THR A 143 -2.15 -31.72 -15.12
CA THR A 143 -1.31 -31.07 -16.13
C THR A 143 0.07 -30.74 -15.58
N HIS A 144 1.01 -30.38 -16.47
CA HIS A 144 2.35 -29.85 -16.14
C HIS A 144 3.23 -30.76 -15.26
N TRP A 145 2.97 -32.07 -15.25
CA TRP A 145 3.73 -33.05 -14.47
C TRP A 145 5.11 -33.34 -15.08
N GLU A 146 5.39 -32.90 -16.30
CA GLU A 146 6.62 -33.24 -17.02
C GLU A 146 7.86 -32.71 -16.30
N GLY A 147 7.76 -31.53 -15.68
CA GLY A 147 8.85 -30.95 -14.88
C GLY A 147 9.17 -31.79 -13.64
N LEU A 148 8.16 -32.40 -13.02
CA LEU A 148 8.33 -33.32 -11.88
C LEU A 148 9.06 -34.60 -12.30
N VAL A 149 8.69 -35.17 -13.45
CA VAL A 149 9.26 -36.40 -14.01
C VAL A 149 10.71 -36.17 -14.44
N GLU A 150 10.97 -35.16 -15.26
CA GLU A 150 12.33 -34.79 -15.70
C GLU A 150 13.23 -34.43 -14.50
N GLY A 151 12.71 -33.63 -13.57
CA GLY A 151 13.49 -33.15 -12.43
C GLY A 151 13.84 -34.22 -11.39
N LEU A 152 13.14 -35.37 -11.40
CA LEU A 152 13.45 -36.54 -10.57
C LEU A 152 14.21 -37.63 -11.34
N GLY A 153 14.70 -37.34 -12.56
CA GLY A 153 15.49 -38.30 -13.35
C GLY A 153 14.65 -39.44 -13.92
N LEU A 154 13.36 -39.22 -14.15
CA LEU A 154 12.44 -40.20 -14.72
C LEU A 154 12.19 -39.91 -16.20
N GLU A 155 11.85 -40.96 -16.95
CA GLU A 155 11.42 -40.87 -18.35
C GLU A 155 10.04 -41.51 -18.55
N ARG A 156 9.28 -40.97 -19.50
CA ARG A 156 7.99 -41.56 -19.89
C ARG A 156 8.19 -42.68 -20.89
N HIS A 157 7.66 -43.85 -20.58
CA HIS A 157 7.64 -45.02 -21.48
C HIS A 157 6.21 -45.54 -21.65
N GLY A 158 5.50 -45.00 -22.65
CA GLY A 158 4.08 -45.28 -22.88
C GLY A 158 3.19 -44.64 -21.82
N ASN A 159 2.48 -45.47 -21.04
CA ASN A 159 1.56 -45.04 -19.97
C ASN A 159 2.19 -45.17 -18.57
N ALA A 160 3.50 -45.40 -18.46
CA ALA A 160 4.20 -45.55 -17.20
C ALA A 160 5.53 -44.78 -17.22
N PHE A 161 6.14 -44.61 -16.05
CA PHE A 161 7.45 -43.98 -15.90
C PHE A 161 8.53 -45.01 -15.57
N ARG A 162 9.75 -44.76 -16.03
CA ARG A 162 10.95 -45.54 -15.70
C ARG A 162 12.03 -44.61 -15.17
N VAL A 163 12.91 -45.17 -14.35
CA VAL A 163 14.08 -44.44 -13.84
C VAL A 163 15.11 -44.38 -14.97
N ALA A 164 15.43 -43.17 -15.42
CA ALA A 164 16.51 -42.93 -16.38
C ALA A 164 17.83 -42.67 -15.64
N ASN A 165 17.79 -41.88 -14.56
CA ASN A 165 18.92 -41.55 -13.72
C ASN A 165 18.63 -41.91 -12.25
N GLU A 166 19.49 -42.73 -11.66
CA GLU A 166 19.31 -43.26 -10.29
C GLU A 166 19.53 -42.19 -9.22
N ALA A 167 18.48 -41.82 -8.48
CA ALA A 167 18.54 -40.82 -7.40
C ALA A 167 19.15 -41.35 -6.10
N GLY A 168 18.97 -42.64 -5.79
CA GLY A 168 19.34 -43.25 -4.51
C GLY A 168 20.79 -42.96 -4.08
N PRO A 169 21.81 -43.29 -4.91
CA PRO A 169 23.20 -43.08 -4.56
C PRO A 169 23.55 -41.61 -4.23
N HIS A 170 22.93 -40.66 -4.94
CA HIS A 170 23.15 -39.22 -4.69
C HIS A 170 22.52 -38.75 -3.39
N ILE A 171 21.33 -39.27 -3.05
CA ILE A 171 20.63 -38.95 -1.81
C ILE A 171 21.38 -39.52 -0.63
N ASP A 172 21.80 -40.78 -0.70
CA ASP A 172 22.50 -41.46 0.40
C ASP A 172 23.85 -40.78 0.70
N ASP A 173 24.65 -40.44 -0.32
CA ASP A 173 25.89 -39.66 -0.16
C ASP A 173 25.61 -38.31 0.50
N ARG A 174 24.65 -37.55 -0.02
CA ARG A 174 24.34 -36.21 0.47
C ARG A 174 23.84 -36.25 1.92
N VAL A 175 22.96 -37.18 2.26
CA VAL A 175 22.41 -37.34 3.62
C VAL A 175 23.50 -37.78 4.59
N SER A 176 24.41 -38.70 4.20
CA SER A 176 25.54 -39.10 5.05
C SER A 176 26.44 -37.90 5.38
N ARG A 177 26.84 -37.14 4.37
CA ARG A 177 27.68 -35.95 4.54
C ARG A 177 27.02 -34.87 5.41
N ILE A 178 25.70 -34.70 5.30
CA ILE A 178 24.95 -33.76 6.15
C ILE A 178 24.95 -34.24 7.61
N ARG A 179 24.79 -35.55 7.86
CA ARG A 179 24.87 -36.10 9.23
C ARG A 179 26.24 -35.85 9.84
N GLU A 180 27.30 -36.20 9.12
CA GLU A 180 28.69 -35.95 9.54
C GLU A 180 28.95 -34.46 9.82
N ALA A 181 28.50 -33.56 8.93
CA ALA A 181 28.62 -32.12 9.13
C ALA A 181 27.85 -31.62 10.36
N THR A 182 26.66 -32.18 10.62
CA THR A 182 25.85 -31.83 11.80
C THR A 182 26.56 -32.26 13.08
N GLU A 183 27.17 -33.44 13.09
CA GLU A 183 27.95 -33.94 14.24
C GLU A 183 29.19 -33.07 14.51
N VAL A 184 29.94 -32.70 13.47
CA VAL A 184 31.09 -31.78 13.59
C VAL A 184 30.68 -30.44 14.21
N ILE A 185 29.55 -29.87 13.76
CA ILE A 185 29.04 -28.61 14.30
C ILE A 185 28.54 -28.81 15.74
N ALA A 186 27.84 -29.90 16.05
CA ALA A 186 27.38 -30.20 17.39
C ALA A 186 28.55 -30.34 18.40
N GLN A 187 29.66 -30.94 17.98
CA GLN A 187 30.89 -31.02 18.77
C GLN A 187 31.46 -29.63 19.06
N ASP A 188 31.56 -28.75 18.05
CA ASP A 188 32.04 -27.37 18.26
C ASP A 188 31.08 -26.53 19.13
N VAL A 189 29.76 -26.72 18.98
CA VAL A 189 28.76 -26.07 19.84
C VAL A 189 28.93 -26.52 21.28
N GLY A 190 29.02 -27.83 21.54
CA GLY A 190 29.24 -28.37 22.89
C GLY A 190 30.54 -27.87 23.52
N ARG A 191 31.62 -27.81 22.73
CA ARG A 191 32.92 -27.23 23.15
C ARG A 191 32.78 -25.76 23.56
N ARG A 192 32.05 -24.95 22.79
CA ARG A 192 31.80 -23.53 23.10
C ARG A 192 30.93 -23.36 24.33
N GLU A 193 29.93 -24.21 24.53
CA GLU A 193 29.10 -24.20 25.74
C GLU A 193 29.91 -24.54 26.99
N GLU A 194 30.78 -25.55 26.92
CA GLU A 194 31.67 -25.90 28.03
C GLU A 194 32.65 -24.75 28.35
N LEU A 195 33.28 -24.17 27.32
CA LEU A 195 34.16 -23.02 27.48
C LEU A 195 33.41 -21.81 28.08
N GLY A 196 32.20 -21.53 27.60
CA GLY A 196 31.32 -20.48 28.10
C GLY A 196 30.96 -20.70 29.57
N GLY A 197 30.63 -21.93 29.95
CA GLY A 197 30.37 -22.32 31.34
C GLY A 197 31.60 -22.09 32.24
N ARG A 198 32.79 -22.52 31.81
CA ARG A 198 34.04 -22.30 32.54
C ARG A 198 34.35 -20.81 32.71
N ARG A 199 34.21 -20.02 31.64
CA ARG A 199 34.39 -18.56 31.66
C ARG A 199 33.38 -17.86 32.56
N ALA A 200 32.12 -18.29 32.55
CA ALA A 200 31.06 -17.72 33.40
C ALA A 200 31.34 -17.95 34.89
N VAL A 201 31.85 -19.12 35.29
CA VAL A 201 32.22 -19.40 36.69
C VAL A 201 33.35 -18.49 37.15
N VAL A 202 34.39 -18.29 36.33
CA VAL A 202 35.52 -17.43 36.66
C VAL A 202 35.11 -15.95 36.68
N ARG A 203 34.31 -15.52 35.69
CA ARG A 203 33.72 -14.19 35.63
C ARG A 203 32.91 -13.87 36.89
N MET A 204 31.98 -14.75 37.26
CA MET A 204 31.14 -14.57 38.44
C MET A 204 31.96 -14.46 39.73
N ARG A 205 33.00 -15.29 39.90
CA ARG A 205 33.90 -15.23 41.06
C ARG A 205 34.68 -13.91 41.11
N ALA A 206 35.19 -13.46 39.98
CA ALA A 206 35.93 -12.19 39.88
C ALA A 206 35.02 -10.97 40.11
N GLU A 207 33.82 -10.95 39.51
CA GLU A 207 32.82 -9.91 39.74
C GLU A 207 32.36 -9.88 41.21
N THR A 208 32.19 -11.04 41.84
CA THR A 208 31.79 -11.11 43.25
C THR A 208 32.88 -10.59 44.18
N ALA A 209 34.15 -10.93 43.92
CA ALA A 209 35.28 -10.41 44.67
C ALA A 209 35.44 -8.89 44.49
N ALA A 210 35.34 -8.39 43.25
CA ALA A 210 35.40 -6.96 42.95
C ALA A 210 34.28 -6.15 43.64
N ARG A 211 33.07 -6.70 43.71
CA ARG A 211 31.97 -6.09 44.48
C ARG A 211 32.23 -6.07 45.98
N GLN A 212 32.86 -7.10 46.53
CA GLN A 212 33.23 -7.15 47.95
C GLN A 212 34.35 -6.14 48.29
N GLU A 213 35.18 -5.77 47.32
CA GLU A 213 36.20 -4.73 47.43
C GLU A 213 35.65 -3.30 47.21
N GLY A 214 34.35 -3.17 46.91
CA GLY A 214 33.67 -1.87 46.78
C GLY A 214 33.85 -1.17 45.44
N LEU A 215 34.30 -1.89 44.40
CA LEU A 215 34.47 -1.37 43.04
C LEU A 215 33.13 -1.00 42.39
N GLY A 216 33.16 -0.04 41.46
CA GLY A 216 31.99 0.38 40.69
C GLY A 216 31.46 -0.74 39.78
N ILE A 217 30.22 -0.59 39.28
CA ILE A 217 29.58 -1.59 38.40
C ILE A 217 30.41 -1.85 37.13
N GLN A 218 30.98 -0.78 36.55
CA GLN A 218 31.75 -0.86 35.30
C GLN A 218 33.12 -1.53 35.52
N GLU A 219 33.83 -1.15 36.59
CA GLU A 219 35.11 -1.75 36.98
C GLU A 219 34.94 -3.24 37.35
N THR A 220 33.82 -3.60 37.99
CA THR A 220 33.46 -4.99 38.32
C THR A 220 33.32 -5.83 37.05
N ASP A 221 32.65 -5.30 36.02
CA ASP A 221 32.43 -6.00 34.75
C ASP A 221 33.73 -6.14 33.96
N GLU A 222 34.59 -5.12 33.96
CA GLU A 222 35.93 -5.16 33.37
C GLU A 222 36.82 -6.22 34.04
N VAL A 223 36.81 -6.31 35.37
CA VAL A 223 37.53 -7.36 36.12
C VAL A 223 36.96 -8.74 35.79
N GLY A 224 35.64 -8.87 35.67
CA GLY A 224 34.95 -10.08 35.26
C GLY A 224 35.34 -10.56 33.86
N MET A 225 35.37 -9.65 32.89
CA MET A 225 35.77 -9.94 31.51
C MET A 225 37.26 -10.31 31.43
N ALA A 226 38.14 -9.54 32.05
CA ALA A 226 39.58 -9.83 32.07
C ALA A 226 39.87 -11.20 32.74
N ALA A 227 39.08 -11.61 33.73
CA ALA A 227 39.20 -12.93 34.35
C ALA A 227 38.70 -14.05 33.43
N ALA A 228 37.64 -13.83 32.66
CA ALA A 228 37.14 -14.79 31.67
C ALA A 228 38.11 -14.97 30.49
N GLU A 229 38.75 -13.88 30.03
CA GLU A 229 39.70 -13.89 28.90
C GLU A 229 40.98 -14.68 29.19
N LYS A 230 41.36 -14.84 30.48
CA LYS A 230 42.48 -15.69 30.88
C LYS A 230 42.27 -17.17 30.55
N ILE A 231 41.03 -17.61 30.32
CA ILE A 231 40.75 -18.95 29.81
C ILE A 231 40.89 -18.90 28.28
N GLU A 232 42.01 -19.37 27.75
CA GLU A 232 42.28 -19.43 26.32
C GLU A 232 41.31 -20.39 25.61
N ASP A 233 40.91 -20.03 24.39
CA ASP A 233 40.13 -20.88 23.50
C ASP A 233 41.10 -21.52 22.48
N PRO A 234 41.36 -22.84 22.56
CA PRO A 234 42.23 -23.52 21.60
C PRO A 234 41.62 -23.60 20.19
N GLY A 235 40.34 -23.25 20.02
CA GLY A 235 39.59 -23.40 18.78
C GLY A 235 39.09 -24.83 18.55
N PRO A 236 38.45 -25.09 17.39
CA PRO A 236 38.06 -26.44 16.99
C PRO A 236 39.26 -27.27 16.52
N ASP A 237 39.19 -28.59 16.68
CA ASP A 237 40.25 -29.52 16.29
C ASP A 237 40.59 -29.48 14.79
N ASP A 238 39.57 -29.28 13.94
CA ASP A 238 39.74 -29.06 12.50
C ASP A 238 38.85 -27.90 12.02
N LEU A 239 39.47 -26.71 11.90
CA LEU A 239 38.79 -25.51 11.43
C LEU A 239 38.34 -25.62 9.96
N SER A 240 39.06 -26.38 9.13
CA SER A 240 38.72 -26.55 7.72
C SER A 240 37.47 -27.43 7.57
N ALA A 241 37.43 -28.56 8.29
CA ALA A 241 36.26 -29.42 8.34
C ALA A 241 35.04 -28.69 8.90
N LEU A 242 35.20 -27.89 9.97
CA LEU A 242 34.11 -27.09 10.52
C LEU A 242 33.55 -26.07 9.51
N ARG A 243 34.42 -25.36 8.78
CA ARG A 243 34.00 -24.43 7.73
C ARG A 243 33.27 -25.14 6.58
N ALA A 244 33.79 -26.30 6.16
CA ALA A 244 33.14 -27.12 5.14
C ALA A 244 31.78 -27.64 5.60
N ALA A 245 31.65 -28.03 6.87
CA ALA A 245 30.38 -28.47 7.47
C ALA A 245 29.34 -27.34 7.46
N TYR A 246 29.72 -26.12 7.89
CA TYR A 246 28.81 -24.97 7.82
C TYR A 246 28.40 -24.66 6.38
N SER A 247 29.35 -24.66 5.44
CA SER A 247 29.05 -24.40 4.02
C SER A 247 28.09 -25.45 3.44
N LEU A 248 28.27 -26.73 3.79
CA LEU A 248 27.41 -27.81 3.31
C LEU A 248 25.99 -27.71 3.87
N LEU A 249 25.84 -27.41 5.17
CA LEU A 249 24.52 -27.24 5.79
C LEU A 249 23.80 -25.99 5.26
N ASP A 250 24.52 -24.90 5.02
CA ASP A 250 23.95 -23.69 4.42
C ASP A 250 23.47 -23.95 2.98
N GLU A 251 24.31 -24.57 2.14
CA GLU A 251 23.94 -24.99 0.78
C GLU A 251 22.73 -25.93 0.80
N HIS A 252 22.70 -26.92 1.71
CA HIS A 252 21.56 -27.81 1.85
C HIS A 252 20.29 -27.08 2.31
N GLY A 253 20.41 -26.12 3.23
CA GLY A 253 19.29 -25.33 3.73
C GLY A 253 18.59 -24.52 2.63
N VAL A 254 19.37 -24.07 1.64
CA VAL A 254 18.92 -23.29 0.47
C VAL A 254 18.44 -24.18 -0.67
N GLU A 255 19.25 -25.13 -1.14
CA GLU A 255 18.95 -25.87 -2.38
C GLU A 255 18.04 -27.08 -2.16
N ARG A 256 18.18 -27.81 -1.04
CA ARG A 256 17.43 -29.05 -0.75
C ARG A 256 17.31 -29.99 -1.94
N SER A 257 16.11 -30.22 -2.47
CA SER A 257 15.90 -31.10 -3.61
C SER A 257 16.29 -30.49 -4.97
N LEU A 258 16.44 -29.16 -5.07
CA LEU A 258 16.98 -28.52 -6.28
C LEU A 258 18.40 -29.02 -6.59
N TRP A 259 19.21 -29.24 -5.55
CA TRP A 259 20.53 -29.85 -5.70
C TRP A 259 20.46 -31.22 -6.39
N LEU A 260 19.48 -32.05 -5.98
CA LEU A 260 19.26 -33.36 -6.57
C LEU A 260 18.78 -33.23 -8.02
N THR A 261 17.82 -32.36 -8.28
CA THR A 261 17.30 -32.11 -9.63
C THR A 261 18.39 -31.69 -10.61
N ARG A 262 19.30 -30.79 -10.19
CA ARG A 262 20.47 -30.37 -11.00
C ARG A 262 21.47 -31.50 -11.27
N ARG A 263 21.47 -32.57 -10.47
CA ARG A 263 22.31 -33.76 -10.68
C ARG A 263 21.66 -34.78 -11.59
N LEU A 264 20.33 -34.91 -11.52
CA LEU A 264 19.58 -35.93 -12.24
C LEU A 264 19.17 -35.50 -13.64
N SER A 265 18.93 -34.22 -13.88
CA SER A 265 18.49 -33.72 -15.18
C SER A 265 19.63 -33.14 -16.01
N GLY A 266 19.57 -33.33 -17.33
CA GLY A 266 20.45 -32.66 -18.30
C GLY A 266 20.07 -31.20 -18.62
N LEU A 267 18.87 -30.76 -18.24
CA LEU A 267 18.40 -29.38 -18.37
C LEU A 267 18.94 -28.47 -17.25
N ARG A 268 18.96 -27.16 -17.52
CA ARG A 268 19.31 -26.15 -16.52
C ARG A 268 18.12 -25.84 -15.61
N TRP A 269 18.29 -26.06 -14.31
CA TRP A 269 17.30 -25.75 -13.28
C TRP A 269 17.78 -24.63 -12.36
N GLU A 270 16.92 -23.65 -12.13
CA GLU A 270 17.15 -22.54 -11.21
C GLU A 270 16.04 -22.50 -10.16
N ASP A 271 16.34 -21.92 -8.99
CA ASP A 271 15.31 -21.75 -7.96
C ASP A 271 14.18 -20.86 -8.49
N SER A 272 12.96 -21.38 -8.49
CA SER A 272 11.78 -20.64 -8.97
C SER A 272 11.33 -19.55 -7.99
N ALA A 273 11.68 -19.64 -6.70
CA ALA A 273 11.28 -18.68 -5.67
C ALA A 273 12.41 -18.40 -4.67
N PRO A 274 13.57 -17.86 -5.12
CA PRO A 274 14.75 -17.66 -4.29
C PRO A 274 14.57 -16.56 -3.23
N CYS A 275 13.63 -15.64 -3.47
CA CYS A 275 13.29 -14.55 -2.55
C CYS A 275 11.81 -14.62 -2.19
N ARG A 276 11.50 -14.48 -0.90
CA ARG A 276 10.13 -14.39 -0.39
C ARG A 276 10.02 -13.14 0.47
N VAL A 277 9.04 -12.30 0.18
CA VAL A 277 8.80 -11.06 0.92
C VAL A 277 7.63 -11.29 1.89
N GLY A 278 7.87 -11.04 3.17
CA GLY A 278 6.82 -11.05 4.18
C GLY A 278 5.98 -9.77 4.11
N SER A 279 4.66 -9.88 4.25
CA SER A 279 3.76 -8.73 4.32
C SER A 279 2.82 -8.86 5.51
N ARG A 280 2.46 -7.71 6.11
CA ARG A 280 1.41 -7.64 7.12
C ARG A 280 0.42 -6.55 6.70
N MET A 281 -0.87 -6.87 6.78
CA MET A 281 -1.91 -5.87 6.57
C MET A 281 -1.76 -4.74 7.60
N GLY A 282 -1.57 -3.52 7.11
CA GLY A 282 -1.35 -2.32 7.91
C GLY A 282 -2.63 -1.51 8.05
N ARG A 283 -2.72 -0.41 7.29
CA ARG A 283 -3.89 0.46 7.24
C ARG A 283 -4.85 -0.03 6.15
N PRO A 284 -6.16 -0.15 6.43
CA PRO A 284 -7.14 -0.44 5.39
C PRO A 284 -7.33 0.77 4.49
N GLU A 285 -7.82 0.52 3.28
CA GLU A 285 -8.16 1.54 2.30
C GLU A 285 -9.19 2.55 2.85
N LYS A 286 -9.22 3.79 2.37
CA LYS A 286 -10.19 4.81 2.81
C LYS A 286 -10.73 5.59 1.62
N ALA A 287 -12.03 5.84 1.62
CA ALA A 287 -12.69 6.81 0.77
C ALA A 287 -13.84 7.44 1.56
N GLY A 288 -13.85 8.76 1.74
CA GLY A 288 -14.92 9.43 2.46
C GLY A 288 -14.72 10.92 2.67
N THR A 289 -15.83 11.62 2.94
CA THR A 289 -15.83 13.07 3.16
C THR A 289 -14.99 13.47 4.38
N ARG A 290 -14.17 14.52 4.21
CA ARG A 290 -13.38 15.12 5.29
C ARG A 290 -14.28 15.94 6.21
N GLU A 291 -14.70 15.33 7.32
CA GLU A 291 -15.55 16.00 8.30
C GLU A 291 -14.80 16.40 9.57
N MET A 292 -15.10 17.60 10.08
CA MET A 292 -14.80 17.92 11.47
C MET A 292 -15.64 17.03 12.39
N LYS A 293 -15.12 16.71 13.59
CA LYS A 293 -15.89 16.02 14.63
C LYS A 293 -16.29 17.02 15.72
N PRO A 294 -17.58 17.35 15.89
CA PRO A 294 -18.75 16.97 15.07
C PRO A 294 -18.80 17.73 13.73
N MET A 295 -19.58 17.20 12.76
CA MET A 295 -19.79 17.79 11.43
C MET A 295 -20.25 19.26 11.52
N VAL A 296 -19.71 20.11 10.65
CA VAL A 296 -19.96 21.56 10.61
C VAL A 296 -20.33 21.98 9.19
N HIS A 297 -21.32 22.88 9.04
CA HIS A 297 -21.67 23.52 7.76
C HIS A 297 -21.24 24.99 7.74
N ALA A 298 -21.30 25.67 8.89
CA ALA A 298 -20.99 27.10 9.02
C ALA A 298 -19.83 27.33 10.00
N LEU A 299 -18.77 28.02 9.57
CA LEU A 299 -17.74 28.54 10.48
C LEU A 299 -18.24 29.82 11.18
N TYR A 300 -19.35 29.67 11.90
CA TYR A 300 -20.04 30.72 12.62
C TYR A 300 -20.22 30.32 14.10
N PRO A 301 -19.73 31.11 15.07
CA PRO A 301 -19.77 30.73 16.48
C PRO A 301 -21.15 30.95 17.09
N ILE A 302 -21.67 29.91 17.75
CA ILE A 302 -22.96 29.96 18.48
C ILE A 302 -22.83 29.66 19.98
N ALA A 303 -21.61 29.45 20.50
CA ALA A 303 -21.35 29.02 21.87
C ALA A 303 -22.19 27.78 22.24
N GLU A 304 -22.89 27.82 23.39
CA GLU A 304 -23.81 26.77 23.85
C GLU A 304 -25.26 26.99 23.38
N ASN A 305 -25.51 28.00 22.55
CA ASN A 305 -26.88 28.39 22.22
C ASN A 305 -27.59 27.43 21.29
N GLY A 306 -26.87 26.56 20.57
CA GLY A 306 -27.44 25.54 19.69
C GLY A 306 -27.55 24.14 20.30
N GLY A 307 -27.37 24.00 21.62
CA GLY A 307 -27.40 22.71 22.33
C GLY A 307 -26.25 21.78 21.94
N PRO A 308 -26.31 20.49 22.36
CA PRO A 308 -25.24 19.52 22.13
C PRO A 308 -24.89 19.30 20.65
N GLN A 309 -25.90 19.43 19.76
CA GLN A 309 -25.76 19.26 18.31
C GLN A 309 -25.30 20.52 17.58
N ARG A 310 -25.16 21.66 18.28
CA ARG A 310 -24.69 22.94 17.74
C ARG A 310 -25.52 23.44 16.55
N LEU A 311 -26.84 23.42 16.71
CA LEU A 311 -27.79 23.81 15.65
C LEU A 311 -28.00 25.33 15.61
N LEU A 312 -27.81 25.92 14.42
CA LEU A 312 -28.00 27.35 14.17
C LEU A 312 -29.45 27.78 14.39
N GLY A 313 -30.43 26.97 13.95
CA GLY A 313 -31.85 27.29 14.13
C GLY A 313 -32.28 27.35 15.60
N LEU A 314 -31.72 26.48 16.46
CA LEU A 314 -31.99 26.51 17.90
C LEU A 314 -31.33 27.71 18.58
N ALA A 315 -30.14 28.11 18.11
CA ALA A 315 -29.50 29.34 18.56
C ALA A 315 -30.29 30.59 18.11
N ALA A 316 -30.86 30.58 16.91
CA ALA A 316 -31.69 31.65 16.38
C ALA A 316 -32.98 31.84 17.18
N GLY A 317 -33.63 30.76 17.64
CA GLY A 317 -34.83 30.84 18.46
C GLY A 317 -34.65 31.52 19.84
N LYS A 318 -33.41 31.85 20.24
CA LYS A 318 -33.14 32.69 21.42
C LYS A 318 -33.15 34.20 21.11
N GLY A 319 -33.34 34.59 19.85
CA GLY A 319 -33.26 35.98 19.39
C GLY A 319 -31.82 36.49 19.35
N VAL A 320 -31.34 37.00 20.49
CA VAL A 320 -30.00 37.57 20.65
C VAL A 320 -29.08 36.59 21.38
N ILE A 321 -27.93 36.28 20.79
CA ILE A 321 -26.93 35.39 21.39
C ILE A 321 -25.68 36.17 21.80
N ARG A 322 -25.04 35.75 22.90
CA ARG A 322 -23.77 36.28 23.38
C ARG A 322 -22.63 35.33 22.99
N VAL A 323 -21.72 35.78 22.13
CA VAL A 323 -20.67 34.95 21.51
C VAL A 323 -19.38 35.72 21.35
N GLN A 324 -18.25 35.02 21.28
CA GLN A 324 -16.93 35.64 21.09
C GLN A 324 -16.61 35.77 19.60
N MET A 325 -16.48 37.01 19.13
CA MET A 325 -16.13 37.34 17.75
C MET A 325 -15.24 38.59 17.70
N GLY A 326 -14.47 38.75 16.62
CA GLY A 326 -13.65 39.94 16.38
C GLY A 326 -14.50 41.16 16.02
N LEU A 327 -14.34 42.26 16.75
CA LEU A 327 -15.13 43.47 16.57
C LEU A 327 -14.71 44.28 15.33
N ARG A 328 -15.70 44.74 14.56
CA ARG A 328 -15.55 45.56 13.36
C ARG A 328 -16.50 46.74 13.42
N VAL A 329 -16.24 47.77 12.61
CA VAL A 329 -17.06 48.98 12.50
C VAL A 329 -17.51 49.13 11.05
N CYS A 330 -18.78 49.44 10.83
CA CYS A 330 -19.33 49.68 9.50
C CYS A 330 -18.95 51.06 8.98
N ASP A 331 -18.42 51.14 7.75
CA ASP A 331 -18.04 52.41 7.12
C ASP A 331 -19.26 53.23 6.68
N LYS A 332 -20.45 52.59 6.55
CA LYS A 332 -21.69 53.22 6.07
C LYS A 332 -22.56 53.78 7.20
N CYS A 333 -22.76 53.02 8.28
CA CYS A 333 -23.64 53.44 9.39
C CYS A 333 -22.91 53.65 10.72
N GLY A 334 -21.60 53.43 10.80
CA GLY A 334 -20.80 53.60 12.02
C GLY A 334 -21.04 52.57 13.13
N GLN A 335 -22.01 51.65 12.95
CA GLN A 335 -22.34 50.66 13.97
C GLN A 335 -21.26 49.58 14.11
N GLU A 336 -21.10 49.11 15.35
CA GLU A 336 -20.22 47.99 15.67
C GLU A 336 -20.86 46.67 15.24
N THR A 337 -20.09 45.80 14.60
CA THR A 337 -20.56 44.50 14.13
C THR A 337 -19.38 43.53 14.06
N PRO A 338 -19.58 42.23 14.34
CA PRO A 338 -18.52 41.25 14.15
C PRO A 338 -18.39 40.76 12.69
N HIS A 339 -19.30 41.15 11.80
CA HIS A 339 -19.44 40.60 10.44
C HIS A 339 -18.68 41.40 9.39
N LEU A 340 -18.31 40.75 8.27
CA LEU A 340 -17.64 41.41 7.15
C LEU A 340 -18.52 42.47 6.46
N ARG A 341 -19.82 42.21 6.38
CA ARG A 341 -20.85 43.17 5.93
C ARG A 341 -21.76 43.52 7.10
N CYS A 342 -22.21 44.76 7.16
CA CYS A 342 -23.05 45.22 8.24
C CYS A 342 -24.49 44.68 8.13
N HIS A 343 -24.90 43.88 9.10
CA HIS A 343 -26.28 43.38 9.22
C HIS A 343 -27.21 44.29 10.04
N ASN A 344 -26.76 45.49 10.43
CA ASN A 344 -27.59 46.42 11.18
C ASN A 344 -28.78 46.85 10.32
N ARG A 345 -30.00 46.75 10.88
CA ARG A 345 -31.21 47.30 10.24
C ARG A 345 -31.30 48.78 10.57
N LEU A 346 -31.42 49.63 9.54
CA LEU A 346 -31.63 51.07 9.75
C LEU A 346 -33.04 51.35 10.29
N VAL A 347 -34.00 50.51 9.89
CA VAL A 347 -35.38 50.51 10.37
C VAL A 347 -35.67 49.12 10.97
N PRO A 348 -35.90 48.99 12.29
CA PRO A 348 -36.04 47.68 12.95
C PRO A 348 -37.15 46.78 12.38
N SER A 349 -38.26 47.39 11.93
CA SER A 349 -39.42 46.69 11.37
C SER A 349 -39.20 46.15 9.95
N GLU A 350 -38.16 46.62 9.24
CA GLU A 350 -37.86 46.21 7.88
C GLU A 350 -36.74 45.16 7.88
N ALA A 351 -36.93 44.08 7.11
CA ALA A 351 -35.91 43.05 6.93
C ALA A 351 -34.85 43.49 5.90
N VAL A 352 -34.35 44.73 6.02
CA VAL A 352 -33.34 45.32 5.15
C VAL A 352 -32.14 45.73 5.99
N GLU A 353 -30.99 45.13 5.68
CA GLU A 353 -29.73 45.43 6.35
C GLU A 353 -28.97 46.59 5.69
N CYS A 354 -28.07 47.21 6.45
CA CYS A 354 -27.19 48.28 5.98
C CYS A 354 -26.32 47.85 4.78
N GLY A 355 -25.79 46.62 4.82
CA GLY A 355 -24.97 45.99 3.77
C GLY A 355 -23.57 46.59 3.58
N GLY A 356 -23.22 47.64 4.35
CA GLY A 356 -21.95 48.35 4.25
C GLY A 356 -20.74 47.47 4.59
N ALA A 357 -19.60 47.75 3.96
CA ALA A 357 -18.32 47.13 4.30
C ALA A 357 -17.90 47.53 5.72
N THR A 358 -17.12 46.66 6.35
CA THR A 358 -16.69 46.86 7.75
C THR A 358 -15.18 46.76 7.86
N GLN A 359 -14.60 47.50 8.79
CA GLN A 359 -13.17 47.47 9.09
C GLN A 359 -12.93 46.98 10.50
N ARG A 360 -11.80 46.28 10.72
CA ARG A 360 -11.45 45.80 12.05
C ARG A 360 -11.18 46.98 12.98
N LYS A 361 -11.78 46.95 14.16
CA LYS A 361 -11.50 47.95 15.19
C LYS A 361 -10.12 47.67 15.80
N LYS A 362 -9.22 48.65 15.79
CA LYS A 362 -7.93 48.55 16.50
C LYS A 362 -8.20 48.53 18.00
N ILE A 363 -7.86 47.43 18.67
CA ILE A 363 -8.02 47.30 20.13
C ILE A 363 -6.83 47.99 20.80
N ARG A 364 -7.08 49.11 21.51
CA ARG A 364 -6.07 49.77 22.35
C ARG A 364 -5.75 48.86 23.55
N GLY A 365 -4.47 48.56 23.78
CA GLY A 365 -4.03 47.71 24.89
C GLY A 365 -4.11 46.19 24.64
N ALA A 366 -4.44 45.75 23.42
CA ALA A 366 -4.28 44.33 23.06
C ALA A 366 -2.81 43.94 23.18
N ASN A 367 -2.50 43.10 24.17
CA ASN A 367 -1.14 42.64 24.39
C ASN A 367 -0.68 41.85 23.14
N ARG A 368 0.54 42.10 22.63
CA ARG A 368 1.09 41.41 21.44
C ARG A 368 1.08 39.88 21.58
N TYR A 369 0.93 39.37 22.81
CA TYR A 369 0.88 37.95 23.15
C TYR A 369 -0.53 37.32 23.12
N THR A 370 -1.59 38.08 22.83
CA THR A 370 -2.95 37.52 22.73
C THR A 370 -3.11 36.69 21.45
N ARG A 371 -3.28 35.37 21.59
CA ARG A 371 -3.42 34.45 20.45
C ARG A 371 -4.75 34.60 19.70
N ARG A 372 -5.78 35.17 20.32
CA ARG A 372 -7.12 35.39 19.74
C ARG A 372 -7.65 36.76 20.17
N LEU A 373 -8.29 37.48 19.24
CA LEU A 373 -8.68 38.89 19.41
C LEU A 373 -10.17 39.11 19.65
N GLY A 374 -10.99 38.05 19.69
CA GLY A 374 -12.44 38.19 19.82
C GLY A 374 -12.86 38.62 21.22
N GLN A 375 -13.95 39.38 21.27
CA GLN A 375 -14.59 39.86 22.48
C GLN A 375 -16.01 39.32 22.52
N TYR A 376 -16.59 39.17 23.72
CA TYR A 376 -17.99 38.81 23.85
C TYR A 376 -18.87 39.94 23.32
N THR A 377 -19.63 39.65 22.28
CA THR A 377 -20.57 40.57 21.64
C THR A 377 -21.95 39.94 21.56
N SER A 378 -22.98 40.80 21.53
CA SER A 378 -24.38 40.40 21.39
C SER A 378 -24.77 40.46 19.93
N VAL A 379 -25.31 39.36 19.39
CA VAL A 379 -25.67 39.24 17.98
C VAL A 379 -27.15 38.90 17.85
N PRO A 380 -27.97 39.72 17.17
CA PRO A 380 -29.37 39.41 16.89
C PRO A 380 -29.47 38.36 15.77
N LEU A 381 -29.20 37.10 16.11
CA LEU A 381 -29.05 36.02 15.13
C LEU A 381 -30.35 35.73 14.37
N GLU A 382 -31.50 35.78 15.04
CA GLU A 382 -32.82 35.57 14.41
C GLU A 382 -33.07 36.57 13.28
N GLU A 383 -32.85 37.85 13.56
CA GLU A 383 -33.04 38.92 12.60
C GLU A 383 -32.11 38.80 11.40
N ILE A 384 -30.84 38.44 11.64
CA ILE A 384 -29.85 38.25 10.58
C ILE A 384 -30.29 37.09 9.68
N ILE A 385 -30.65 35.94 10.25
CA ILE A 385 -31.05 34.76 9.49
C ILE A 385 -32.29 35.04 8.63
N GLU A 386 -33.27 35.79 9.13
CA GLU A 386 -34.46 36.11 8.33
C GLU A 386 -34.13 37.00 7.12
N VAL A 387 -33.24 37.99 7.28
CA VAL A 387 -32.75 38.78 6.14
C VAL A 387 -32.02 37.89 5.15
N LYS A 388 -31.15 36.99 5.63
CA LYS A 388 -30.35 36.11 4.77
C LYS A 388 -31.17 35.05 4.04
N ARG A 389 -32.21 34.54 4.68
CA ARG A 389 -33.19 33.65 4.03
C ARG A 389 -33.83 34.33 2.83
N ARG A 390 -34.27 35.58 2.99
CA ARG A 390 -34.88 36.37 1.91
C ARG A 390 -33.88 36.72 0.81
N SER A 391 -32.66 37.16 1.18
CA SER A 391 -31.64 37.53 0.19
C SER A 391 -31.20 36.35 -0.67
N LEU A 392 -31.18 35.14 -0.11
CA LEU A 392 -30.87 33.91 -0.84
C LEU A 392 -32.06 33.37 -1.67
N GLY A 393 -33.24 34.01 -1.60
CA GLY A 393 -34.45 33.54 -2.28
C GLY A 393 -34.90 32.16 -1.79
N LEU A 394 -34.77 31.87 -0.49
CA LEU A 394 -35.17 30.59 0.09
C LEU A 394 -36.51 30.72 0.81
N GLU A 395 -37.47 29.83 0.52
CA GLU A 395 -38.73 29.79 1.25
C GLU A 395 -38.52 29.40 2.72
N ARG A 396 -37.68 28.39 2.97
CA ARG A 396 -37.31 27.91 4.30
C ARG A 396 -35.82 27.61 4.35
N ILE A 397 -35.22 27.83 5.52
CA ILE A 397 -33.85 27.39 5.80
C ILE A 397 -33.83 25.89 6.14
N PRO A 398 -32.72 25.18 5.86
CA PRO A 398 -32.56 23.80 6.30
C PRO A 398 -32.71 23.66 7.82
N VAL A 399 -33.38 22.60 8.27
CA VAL A 399 -33.64 22.37 9.71
C VAL A 399 -32.33 22.11 10.49
N ARG A 400 -31.37 21.42 9.86
CA ARG A 400 -30.14 20.95 10.52
C ARG A 400 -28.89 21.68 10.03
N ILE A 401 -28.78 22.97 10.35
CA ILE A 401 -27.55 23.74 10.11
C ILE A 401 -26.65 23.64 11.34
N LYS A 402 -25.57 22.85 11.24
CA LYS A 402 -24.56 22.74 12.30
C LYS A 402 -23.50 23.83 12.19
N ALA A 403 -23.24 24.53 13.28
CA ALA A 403 -22.26 25.62 13.37
C ALA A 403 -21.17 25.31 14.41
N VAL A 404 -20.15 26.18 14.53
CA VAL A 404 -19.05 25.96 15.49
C VAL A 404 -19.40 26.52 16.88
N LYS A 405 -18.83 25.93 17.92
CA LYS A 405 -18.95 26.46 19.29
C LYS A 405 -18.23 27.82 19.43
N GLY A 406 -17.06 27.95 18.82
CA GLY A 406 -16.25 29.16 18.87
C GLY A 406 -15.25 29.18 17.71
N LEU A 407 -14.82 30.38 17.33
CA LEU A 407 -13.82 30.56 16.30
C LEU A 407 -12.41 30.33 16.86
N ILE A 408 -11.62 29.56 16.13
CA ILE A 408 -10.25 29.18 16.51
C ILE A 408 -9.18 30.05 15.85
N SER A 409 -9.58 30.92 14.93
CA SER A 409 -8.69 31.85 14.22
C SER A 409 -8.23 33.02 15.08
N VAL A 410 -7.13 33.66 14.67
CA VAL A 410 -6.55 34.80 15.41
C VAL A 410 -7.55 35.96 15.49
N ALA A 411 -8.14 36.29 14.34
CA ALA A 411 -9.07 37.40 14.21
C ALA A 411 -10.46 37.12 14.78
N GLN A 412 -10.83 35.85 14.89
CA GLN A 412 -12.19 35.40 15.21
C GLN A 412 -13.25 36.12 14.37
N THR A 413 -12.97 36.31 13.08
CA THR A 413 -13.97 36.79 12.09
C THR A 413 -14.80 35.60 11.61
N PRO A 414 -16.14 35.63 11.75
CA PRO A 414 -17.00 34.55 11.29
C PRO A 414 -17.09 34.52 9.77
N GLU A 415 -17.32 33.32 9.22
CA GLU A 415 -17.74 33.17 7.83
C GLU A 415 -19.16 33.73 7.63
N PRO A 416 -19.51 34.29 6.45
CA PRO A 416 -20.89 34.65 6.13
C PRO A 416 -21.86 33.47 6.34
N ILE A 417 -22.97 33.71 7.04
CA ILE A 417 -23.96 32.67 7.42
C ILE A 417 -24.59 32.05 6.17
N GLU A 418 -24.73 32.84 5.10
CA GLU A 418 -25.25 32.44 3.80
C GLU A 418 -24.54 31.20 3.26
N LYS A 419 -23.20 31.15 3.36
CA LYS A 419 -22.40 29.99 2.95
C LYS A 419 -22.80 28.74 3.73
N GLY A 420 -22.97 28.88 5.05
CA GLY A 420 -23.41 27.79 5.92
C GLY A 420 -24.82 27.29 5.64
N ILE A 421 -25.75 28.18 5.29
CA ILE A 421 -27.12 27.83 4.88
C ILE A 421 -27.09 27.02 3.58
N LEU A 422 -26.34 27.48 2.58
CA LEU A 422 -26.23 26.81 1.28
C LEU A 422 -25.51 25.46 1.41
N ARG A 423 -24.43 25.38 2.19
CA ARG A 423 -23.79 24.09 2.48
C ARG A 423 -24.75 23.09 3.11
N ALA A 424 -25.56 23.52 4.08
CA ALA A 424 -26.57 22.66 4.71
C ALA A 424 -27.70 22.26 3.76
N LYS A 425 -28.07 23.11 2.78
CA LYS A 425 -29.04 22.78 1.72
C LYS A 425 -28.55 21.61 0.87
N HIS A 426 -27.24 21.56 0.58
CA HIS A 426 -26.59 20.53 -0.23
C HIS A 426 -25.97 19.38 0.59
N GLY A 427 -26.08 19.40 1.92
CA GLY A 427 -25.46 18.38 2.79
C GLY A 427 -23.92 18.42 2.82
N VAL A 428 -23.30 19.53 2.43
CA VAL A 428 -21.85 19.70 2.35
C VAL A 428 -21.27 20.10 3.70
N SER A 429 -20.22 19.41 4.15
CA SER A 429 -19.47 19.80 5.34
C SER A 429 -18.31 20.74 5.00
N VAL A 430 -17.98 21.64 5.93
CA VAL A 430 -16.83 22.55 5.81
C VAL A 430 -15.68 22.12 6.71
N PHE A 431 -14.45 22.22 6.21
CA PHE A 431 -13.23 22.05 7.01
C PHE A 431 -12.79 23.39 7.64
N ARG A 432 -11.76 23.35 8.50
CA ARG A 432 -11.34 24.50 9.32
C ARG A 432 -10.83 25.72 8.53
N ASP A 433 -10.56 25.54 7.25
CA ASP A 433 -10.06 26.57 6.32
C ASP A 433 -11.13 27.07 5.34
N GLY A 434 -12.37 26.62 5.46
CA GLY A 434 -13.50 27.02 4.62
C GLY A 434 -13.76 26.11 3.42
N THR A 435 -12.86 25.17 3.12
CA THR A 435 -12.96 24.26 1.96
C THR A 435 -13.76 23.00 2.29
N SER A 436 -14.27 22.34 1.25
CA SER A 436 -14.96 21.05 1.34
C SER A 436 -14.11 19.99 0.65
N ARG A 437 -13.87 18.83 1.30
CA ARG A 437 -12.90 17.85 0.80
C ARG A 437 -13.38 16.41 0.88
N TYR A 438 -12.80 15.59 0.02
CA TYR A 438 -12.98 14.16 0.01
C TYR A 438 -11.63 13.45 0.14
N ASP A 439 -11.44 12.64 1.20
CA ASP A 439 -10.21 11.90 1.46
C ASP A 439 -10.27 10.52 0.78
N MET A 440 -9.19 10.13 0.10
CA MET A 440 -9.01 8.80 -0.50
C MET A 440 -7.61 8.26 -0.23
N SER A 441 -7.43 6.95 -0.17
CA SER A 441 -6.10 6.33 -0.23
C SER A 441 -5.46 6.63 -1.58
N ASP A 442 -4.19 7.00 -1.59
CA ASP A 442 -3.45 7.31 -2.81
C ASP A 442 -2.83 6.07 -3.44
N VAL A 443 -3.01 5.88 -4.75
CA VAL A 443 -2.47 4.73 -5.48
C VAL A 443 -1.84 5.20 -6.79
N PRO A 444 -0.55 4.93 -7.04
CA PRO A 444 0.10 5.36 -8.26
C PRO A 444 -0.41 4.58 -9.47
N LEU A 445 -0.60 5.29 -10.58
CA LEU A 445 -1.03 4.75 -11.86
C LEU A 445 -0.28 5.45 -13.00
N THR A 446 0.26 4.69 -13.94
CA THR A 446 0.94 5.24 -15.13
C THR A 446 0.17 4.96 -16.41
N HIS A 447 -0.61 3.87 -16.45
CA HIS A 447 -1.34 3.44 -17.64
C HIS A 447 -2.75 2.98 -17.28
N PHE A 448 -3.70 3.18 -18.19
CA PHE A 448 -5.08 2.75 -18.00
C PHE A 448 -5.76 2.52 -19.34
N ARG A 449 -6.80 1.68 -19.37
CA ARG A 449 -7.74 1.56 -20.50
C ARG A 449 -8.96 2.44 -20.22
N PRO A 450 -9.54 3.11 -21.23
CA PRO A 450 -10.79 3.87 -21.07
C PRO A 450 -11.90 3.08 -20.36
N SER A 451 -12.02 1.77 -20.66
CA SER A 451 -13.02 0.88 -20.05
C SER A 451 -12.82 0.66 -18.55
N GLU A 452 -11.61 0.85 -18.00
CA GLU A 452 -11.31 0.70 -16.58
C GLU A 452 -11.74 1.91 -15.74
N ILE A 453 -11.80 3.08 -16.37
CA ILE A 453 -12.16 4.34 -15.69
C ILE A 453 -13.57 4.82 -16.03
N GLY A 454 -14.30 4.06 -16.86
CA GLY A 454 -15.68 4.36 -17.24
C GLY A 454 -15.86 5.60 -18.12
N THR A 455 -14.80 6.06 -18.79
CA THR A 455 -14.83 7.21 -19.70
C THR A 455 -14.62 6.74 -21.13
N PRO A 456 -15.56 7.00 -22.05
CA PRO A 456 -15.40 6.61 -23.46
C PRO A 456 -14.16 7.22 -24.13
N TRP A 457 -13.54 6.47 -25.03
CA TRP A 457 -12.32 6.86 -25.73
C TRP A 457 -12.46 8.19 -26.46
N ASN A 458 -13.62 8.51 -27.02
CA ASN A 458 -13.85 9.76 -27.75
C ASN A 458 -13.83 10.98 -26.81
N VAL A 459 -14.30 10.84 -25.57
CA VAL A 459 -14.19 11.90 -24.55
C VAL A 459 -12.74 12.10 -24.15
N LEU A 460 -11.98 11.01 -23.96
CA LEU A 460 -10.54 11.08 -23.67
C LEU A 460 -9.75 11.68 -24.84
N PHE A 461 -10.15 11.37 -26.08
CA PHE A 461 -9.58 11.97 -27.28
C PHE A 461 -9.74 13.49 -27.25
N ASP A 462 -10.92 14.00 -26.90
CA ASP A 462 -11.17 15.43 -26.74
C ASP A 462 -10.40 16.05 -25.57
N LEU A 463 -10.13 15.28 -24.51
CA LEU A 463 -9.28 15.68 -23.39
C LEU A 463 -7.78 15.69 -23.71
N GLY A 464 -7.37 15.20 -24.88
CA GLY A 464 -5.99 15.25 -25.39
C GLY A 464 -5.27 13.91 -25.52
N TYR A 465 -5.93 12.79 -25.21
CA TYR A 465 -5.39 11.44 -25.41
C TYR A 465 -5.53 11.03 -26.89
N LYS A 466 -4.58 11.43 -27.73
CA LYS A 466 -4.68 11.22 -29.20
C LYS A 466 -4.19 9.85 -29.65
N HIS A 467 -3.23 9.28 -28.95
CA HIS A 467 -2.60 8.02 -29.31
C HIS A 467 -2.49 7.15 -28.07
N ASP A 468 -2.50 5.84 -28.30
CA ASP A 468 -2.18 4.87 -27.28
C ASP A 468 -0.67 4.79 -27.01
N ILE A 469 -0.29 3.89 -26.10
CA ILE A 469 1.10 3.64 -25.73
C ILE A 469 1.98 3.10 -26.86
N PHE A 470 1.38 2.53 -27.91
CA PHE A 470 2.08 1.97 -29.06
C PHE A 470 2.27 3.01 -30.16
N GLY A 471 1.54 4.13 -30.07
CA GLY A 471 1.54 5.22 -31.03
C GLY A 471 0.38 5.17 -32.01
N ASP A 472 -0.52 4.19 -31.86
CA ASP A 472 -1.70 4.06 -32.71
C ASP A 472 -2.76 5.09 -32.29
N GLU A 473 -3.53 5.60 -33.26
CA GLU A 473 -4.60 6.57 -32.98
C GLU A 473 -5.67 5.95 -32.08
N LEU A 474 -6.11 6.73 -31.07
CA LEU A 474 -7.13 6.27 -30.13
C LEU A 474 -8.49 6.16 -30.83
N SER A 475 -9.04 4.94 -30.85
CA SER A 475 -10.29 4.57 -31.52
C SER A 475 -11.13 3.54 -30.75
N SER A 476 -10.63 3.01 -29.62
CA SER A 476 -11.28 1.96 -28.84
C SER A 476 -11.11 2.14 -27.34
N ASP A 477 -12.11 1.68 -26.56
CA ASP A 477 -12.07 1.69 -25.09
C ASP A 477 -11.09 0.66 -24.48
N GLU A 478 -10.56 -0.24 -25.31
CA GLU A 478 -9.62 -1.28 -24.90
C GLU A 478 -8.15 -0.92 -25.17
N GLN A 479 -7.88 0.21 -25.82
CA GLN A 479 -6.50 0.67 -26.00
C GLN A 479 -5.91 1.13 -24.67
N LEU A 480 -4.66 0.77 -24.42
CA LEU A 480 -3.95 1.17 -23.21
C LEU A 480 -3.36 2.57 -23.43
N LEU A 481 -3.68 3.51 -22.54
CA LEU A 481 -3.24 4.90 -22.60
C LEU A 481 -2.21 5.17 -21.51
N GLU A 482 -1.24 6.04 -21.80
CA GLU A 482 -0.34 6.61 -20.79
C GLU A 482 -1.03 7.78 -20.09
N LEU A 483 -1.17 7.71 -18.76
CA LEU A 483 -1.80 8.73 -17.94
C LEU A 483 -1.01 10.04 -17.97
N LEU A 484 -1.68 11.15 -18.27
CA LEU A 484 -1.05 12.47 -18.21
C LEU A 484 -0.74 12.85 -16.75
N PRO A 485 0.38 13.55 -16.46
CA PRO A 485 0.90 13.71 -15.11
C PRO A 485 -0.02 14.38 -14.08
N GLN A 486 -1.01 15.16 -14.51
CA GLN A 486 -1.95 15.87 -13.63
C GLN A 486 -3.40 15.39 -13.80
N ASP A 487 -3.61 14.27 -14.50
CA ASP A 487 -4.93 13.64 -14.56
C ASP A 487 -5.13 12.70 -13.36
N PHE A 488 -6.38 12.64 -12.89
CA PHE A 488 -6.75 11.98 -11.64
C PHE A 488 -8.03 11.15 -11.84
N VAL A 489 -8.03 9.93 -11.29
CA VAL A 489 -9.16 9.01 -11.32
C VAL A 489 -9.64 8.78 -9.88
N PRO A 490 -10.65 9.55 -9.40
CA PRO A 490 -11.22 9.39 -8.07
C PRO A 490 -12.06 8.10 -7.92
N SER A 491 -12.24 7.68 -6.68
CA SER A 491 -13.24 6.66 -6.34
C SER A 491 -14.65 7.11 -6.71
N ILE A 492 -15.46 6.20 -7.25
CA ILE A 492 -16.88 6.41 -7.55
C ILE A 492 -17.68 6.80 -6.30
N SER A 493 -17.18 6.45 -5.11
CA SER A 493 -17.77 6.86 -3.83
C SER A 493 -17.69 8.38 -3.59
N ALA A 494 -16.84 9.10 -4.32
CA ALA A 494 -16.72 10.55 -4.26
C ALA A 494 -17.80 11.28 -5.07
N LYS A 495 -18.54 10.58 -5.97
CA LYS A 495 -19.49 11.21 -6.89
C LYS A 495 -20.54 12.08 -6.18
N GLY A 496 -21.23 11.53 -5.18
CA GLY A 496 -22.28 12.23 -4.44
C GLY A 496 -21.75 13.48 -3.73
N PRO A 497 -20.69 13.35 -2.90
CA PRO A 497 -20.06 14.51 -2.26
C PRO A 497 -19.55 15.57 -3.23
N LEU A 498 -18.92 15.20 -4.35
CA LEU A 498 -18.39 16.15 -5.32
C LEU A 498 -19.51 16.87 -6.10
N LEU A 499 -20.56 16.16 -6.51
CA LEU A 499 -21.75 16.76 -7.11
C LEU A 499 -22.45 17.74 -6.14
N ALA A 500 -22.57 17.36 -4.87
CA ALA A 500 -23.12 18.24 -3.85
C ALA A 500 -22.27 19.51 -3.64
N ILE A 501 -20.94 19.40 -3.71
CA ILE A 501 -20.03 20.56 -3.67
C ILE A 501 -20.24 21.45 -4.90
N CYS A 502 -20.37 20.88 -6.10
CA CYS A 502 -20.61 21.64 -7.33
C CYS A 502 -21.94 22.40 -7.26
N GLY A 503 -23.03 21.72 -6.87
CA GLY A 503 -24.34 22.35 -6.67
C GLY A 503 -24.32 23.44 -5.58
N PHE A 504 -23.53 23.26 -4.52
CA PHE A 504 -23.28 24.32 -3.53
C PHE A 504 -22.56 25.52 -4.12
N VAL A 505 -21.51 25.31 -4.93
CA VAL A 505 -20.76 26.39 -5.56
C VAL A 505 -21.61 27.16 -6.55
N ASP A 506 -22.43 26.48 -7.36
CA ASP A 506 -23.33 27.14 -8.31
C ASP A 506 -24.40 27.98 -7.59
N ASP A 507 -25.05 27.43 -6.57
CA ASP A 507 -25.99 28.20 -5.73
C ASP A 507 -25.28 29.37 -5.03
N LEU A 508 -24.02 29.22 -4.65
CA LEU A 508 -23.23 30.29 -4.04
C LEU A 508 -22.93 31.41 -5.05
N LEU A 509 -22.55 31.06 -6.28
CA LEU A 509 -22.35 32.03 -7.37
C LEU A 509 -23.63 32.81 -7.67
N VAL A 510 -24.74 32.10 -7.88
CA VAL A 510 -26.03 32.71 -8.25
C VAL A 510 -26.62 33.52 -7.10
N ARG A 511 -26.77 32.92 -5.92
CA ARG A 511 -27.58 33.50 -4.83
C ARG A 511 -26.80 34.45 -3.93
N PHE A 512 -25.48 34.31 -3.82
CA PHE A 512 -24.65 35.15 -2.95
C PHE A 512 -23.77 36.12 -3.72
N TYR A 513 -23.17 35.71 -4.84
CA TYR A 513 -22.30 36.57 -5.65
C TYR A 513 -23.03 37.27 -6.80
N GLY A 514 -24.21 36.80 -7.21
CA GLY A 514 -24.96 37.36 -8.34
C GLY A 514 -24.29 37.09 -9.69
N MET A 515 -23.64 35.93 -9.82
CA MET A 515 -22.93 35.47 -11.02
C MET A 515 -23.64 34.25 -11.62
N ASP A 516 -23.32 33.91 -12.86
CA ASP A 516 -23.81 32.69 -13.50
C ASP A 516 -23.27 31.43 -12.81
N ALA A 517 -24.01 30.32 -12.92
CA ALA A 517 -23.54 29.01 -12.47
C ALA A 517 -22.32 28.57 -13.30
N PHE A 518 -21.45 27.76 -12.72
CA PHE A 518 -20.20 27.33 -13.36
C PHE A 518 -20.18 25.85 -13.73
N TYR A 519 -20.59 24.96 -12.81
CA TYR A 519 -20.50 23.52 -13.04
C TYR A 519 -21.73 22.98 -13.77
N GLU A 520 -22.92 23.34 -13.31
CA GLU A 520 -24.20 22.83 -13.84
C GLU A 520 -24.24 21.29 -13.93
N ALA A 521 -23.49 20.62 -13.06
CA ALA A 521 -23.27 19.17 -13.10
C ALA A 521 -24.46 18.41 -12.51
N GLY A 522 -25.05 17.50 -13.31
CA GLY A 522 -26.14 16.63 -12.90
C GLY A 522 -25.69 15.22 -12.55
N ASP A 523 -24.64 14.72 -13.22
CA ASP A 523 -24.11 13.37 -13.05
C ASP A 523 -22.57 13.34 -12.96
N GLU A 524 -22.01 12.22 -12.51
CA GLU A 524 -20.55 12.04 -12.40
C GLU A 524 -19.78 12.26 -13.71
N ARG A 525 -20.42 12.06 -14.86
CA ARG A 525 -19.84 12.27 -16.19
C ARG A 525 -19.59 13.74 -16.48
N ASP A 526 -20.44 14.62 -15.94
CA ASP A 526 -20.31 16.06 -16.13
C ASP A 526 -19.08 16.61 -15.41
N LEU A 527 -18.54 15.88 -14.43
CA LEU A 527 -17.31 16.26 -13.72
C LEU A 527 -16.02 15.91 -14.50
N ILE A 528 -16.12 15.14 -15.59
CA ILE A 528 -14.98 14.78 -16.43
C ILE A 528 -14.45 16.05 -17.13
N GLY A 529 -13.15 16.28 -17.01
CA GLY A 529 -12.48 17.48 -17.53
C GLY A 529 -12.43 18.65 -16.54
N HIS A 530 -13.23 18.64 -15.47
CA HIS A 530 -13.15 19.69 -14.45
C HIS A 530 -11.87 19.58 -13.62
N LEU A 531 -11.41 20.75 -13.17
CA LEU A 531 -10.21 20.90 -12.38
C LEU A 531 -10.50 20.77 -10.88
N ALA A 532 -9.59 20.11 -10.19
CA ALA A 532 -9.60 19.93 -8.75
C ALA A 532 -8.20 20.21 -8.16
N ILE A 533 -8.14 20.36 -6.85
CA ILE A 533 -6.92 20.52 -6.08
C ILE A 533 -6.71 19.24 -5.28
N GLY A 534 -5.63 18.53 -5.58
CA GLY A 534 -5.14 17.46 -4.71
C GLY A 534 -4.29 18.08 -3.59
N LEU A 535 -4.55 17.67 -2.35
CA LEU A 535 -3.78 18.11 -1.19
C LEU A 535 -3.55 16.95 -0.23
N ALA A 536 -2.29 16.69 0.08
CA ALA A 536 -1.91 15.68 1.04
C ALA A 536 -2.03 16.17 2.50
N PRO A 537 -2.32 15.29 3.47
CA PRO A 537 -2.23 15.56 4.90
C PRO A 537 -0.84 16.05 5.31
N HIS A 538 -0.82 16.94 6.28
CA HIS A 538 0.35 17.60 6.84
C HIS A 538 1.16 18.43 5.83
N THR A 539 0.56 18.82 4.70
CA THR A 539 1.19 19.66 3.69
C THR A 539 0.40 20.95 3.49
N SER A 540 0.94 21.88 2.70
CA SER A 540 0.29 23.16 2.41
C SER A 540 0.38 23.59 0.95
N GLY A 541 0.95 22.74 0.09
CA GLY A 541 0.99 22.91 -1.36
C GLY A 541 -0.06 22.02 -2.00
N GLY A 542 -1.15 22.62 -2.47
CA GLY A 542 -2.09 21.92 -3.34
C GLY A 542 -1.50 21.78 -4.74
N VAL A 543 -1.84 20.69 -5.43
CA VAL A 543 -1.46 20.46 -6.83
C VAL A 543 -2.74 20.39 -7.66
N LEU A 544 -2.76 21.15 -8.75
CA LEU A 544 -3.88 21.15 -9.68
C LEU A 544 -3.95 19.79 -10.38
N CYS A 545 -5.16 19.24 -10.51
CA CYS A 545 -5.43 18.05 -11.30
C CYS A 545 -6.72 18.19 -12.09
N ARG A 546 -6.91 17.28 -13.04
CA ARG A 546 -8.11 17.16 -13.86
C ARG A 546 -8.74 15.78 -13.67
N ILE A 547 -10.04 15.74 -13.44
CA ILE A 547 -10.77 14.47 -13.32
C ILE A 547 -10.98 13.87 -14.71
N ILE A 548 -10.62 12.61 -14.93
CA ILE A 548 -10.76 11.97 -16.25
C ILE A 548 -11.67 10.74 -16.28
N GLY A 549 -12.12 10.25 -15.12
CA GLY A 549 -12.97 9.07 -15.00
C GLY A 549 -13.17 8.67 -13.54
N TRP A 550 -13.57 7.43 -13.30
CA TRP A 550 -13.92 6.92 -11.98
C TRP A 550 -13.51 5.47 -11.79
N THR A 551 -13.14 5.08 -10.57
CA THR A 551 -12.83 3.69 -10.21
C THR A 551 -13.79 3.17 -9.14
N THR A 552 -14.08 1.87 -9.12
CA THR A 552 -14.85 1.28 -8.00
C THR A 552 -14.02 1.08 -6.73
N ALA A 553 -12.69 1.15 -6.82
CA ALA A 553 -11.80 1.05 -5.67
C ALA A 553 -12.02 2.21 -4.68
N SER A 554 -11.77 1.95 -3.39
CA SER A 554 -11.73 2.99 -2.34
C SER A 554 -10.38 3.72 -2.34
N ALA A 555 -9.95 4.19 -3.50
CA ALA A 555 -8.67 4.84 -3.73
C ALA A 555 -8.81 5.94 -4.80
N GLY A 556 -7.85 6.87 -4.83
CA GLY A 556 -7.67 7.83 -5.90
C GLY A 556 -6.40 7.53 -6.67
N TYR A 557 -6.54 7.22 -7.96
CA TYR A 557 -5.40 6.91 -8.81
C TYR A 557 -4.85 8.17 -9.49
N ALA A 558 -3.54 8.32 -9.49
CA ALA A 558 -2.86 9.39 -10.21
C ALA A 558 -1.43 9.02 -10.59
N HIS A 559 -0.82 9.85 -11.44
CA HIS A 559 0.57 9.68 -11.81
C HIS A 559 1.50 9.74 -10.57
N PRO A 560 2.58 8.92 -10.48
CA PRO A 560 3.53 8.97 -9.36
C PRO A 560 4.08 10.39 -9.09
N LEU A 561 4.35 11.14 -10.16
CA LEU A 561 4.79 12.53 -10.07
C LEU A 561 3.75 13.45 -9.40
N PHE A 562 2.44 13.18 -9.57
CA PHE A 562 1.38 13.93 -8.91
C PHE A 562 1.31 13.64 -7.40
N HIS A 563 1.50 12.39 -7.00
CA HIS A 563 1.59 12.04 -5.57
C HIS A 563 2.81 12.70 -4.92
N ALA A 564 3.99 12.57 -5.52
CA ALA A 564 5.21 13.20 -5.03
C ALA A 564 5.18 14.74 -5.07
N ALA A 565 4.50 15.36 -6.04
CA ALA A 565 4.35 16.82 -6.09
C ALA A 565 3.62 17.40 -4.87
N LYS A 566 2.78 16.58 -4.22
CA LYS A 566 2.12 16.93 -2.96
C LYS A 566 3.01 16.70 -1.73
N ARG A 567 4.29 16.33 -1.94
CA ARG A 567 5.29 16.03 -0.89
C ARG A 567 4.87 14.87 0.00
N ARG A 568 4.30 13.83 -0.61
CA ARG A 568 3.95 12.56 0.03
C ARG A 568 4.34 11.37 -0.83
N ASN A 569 4.43 10.24 -0.16
CA ASN A 569 4.78 8.94 -0.71
C ASN A 569 3.52 8.10 -0.80
N CYS A 570 3.51 7.15 -1.72
CA CYS A 570 2.40 6.19 -1.85
C CYS A 570 2.63 4.96 -0.97
N ASP A 571 2.80 5.15 0.34
CA ASP A 571 3.02 4.08 1.33
C ASP A 571 1.76 3.75 2.15
N GLY A 572 0.58 4.06 1.61
CA GLY A 572 -0.72 3.93 2.27
C GLY A 572 -1.17 5.22 2.98
N ASP A 573 -0.68 6.36 2.50
CA ASP A 573 -1.14 7.69 2.87
C ASP A 573 -2.54 7.96 2.30
N GLU A 574 -3.03 9.17 2.55
CA GLU A 574 -4.33 9.61 2.06
C GLU A 574 -4.12 10.90 1.30
N ASP A 575 -4.90 11.13 0.25
CA ASP A 575 -4.97 12.38 -0.47
C ASP A 575 -6.37 12.97 -0.35
N SER A 576 -6.45 14.29 -0.18
CA SER A 576 -7.72 15.01 -0.21
C SER A 576 -7.93 15.67 -1.58
N LEU A 577 -9.13 15.51 -2.13
CA LEU A 577 -9.57 16.14 -3.36
C LEU A 577 -10.57 17.25 -3.05
N MET A 578 -10.38 18.42 -3.67
CA MET A 578 -11.24 19.60 -3.53
C MET A 578 -11.56 20.16 -4.91
N MET A 579 -12.81 20.52 -5.20
CA MET A 579 -13.13 21.19 -6.46
C MET A 579 -12.41 22.56 -6.53
N LEU A 580 -11.81 22.89 -7.68
CA LEU A 580 -10.95 24.07 -7.80
C LEU A 580 -11.68 25.35 -7.36
N LEU A 581 -12.89 25.57 -7.87
CA LEU A 581 -13.64 26.78 -7.59
C LEU A 581 -14.12 26.88 -6.12
N ASP A 582 -14.39 25.74 -5.46
CA ASP A 582 -14.65 25.71 -4.01
C ASP A 582 -13.42 26.19 -3.24
N GLY A 583 -12.24 25.66 -3.60
CA GLY A 583 -10.96 26.08 -3.05
C GLY A 583 -10.72 27.58 -3.20
N LEU A 584 -10.99 28.15 -4.38
CA LEU A 584 -10.77 29.58 -4.65
C LEU A 584 -11.76 30.50 -3.92
N LEU A 585 -13.05 30.14 -3.87
CA LEU A 585 -14.09 31.00 -3.30
C LEU A 585 -14.19 30.94 -1.77
N ASN A 586 -13.88 29.78 -1.20
CA ASN A 586 -14.19 29.51 0.21
C ASN A 586 -12.96 29.42 1.12
N PHE A 587 -11.76 29.24 0.57
CA PHE A 587 -10.53 29.31 1.35
C PHE A 587 -10.24 30.74 1.85
N SER A 588 -9.72 30.86 3.08
CA SER A 588 -9.16 32.13 3.58
C SER A 588 -8.13 31.90 4.68
N MET A 589 -6.94 32.51 4.55
CA MET A 589 -5.93 32.48 5.61
C MET A 589 -6.42 33.07 6.93
N SER A 590 -7.40 33.99 6.88
CA SER A 590 -7.89 34.69 8.08
C SER A 590 -8.74 33.83 9.01
N ILE A 591 -9.25 32.69 8.53
CA ILE A 591 -10.05 31.73 9.30
C ILE A 591 -9.24 30.52 9.80
N LEU A 592 -7.96 30.41 9.39
CA LEU A 592 -7.08 29.35 9.86
C LEU A 592 -6.86 29.41 11.39
N PRO A 593 -6.70 28.26 12.05
CA PRO A 593 -6.46 28.19 13.49
C PRO A 593 -5.21 28.99 13.94
N ALA A 594 -5.32 29.68 15.08
CA ALA A 594 -4.21 30.42 15.69
C ALA A 594 -3.15 29.54 16.38
N GLY A 595 -3.42 28.22 16.53
CA GLY A 595 -2.54 27.28 17.23
C GLY A 595 -1.35 26.84 16.36
N ARG A 596 -0.36 26.18 16.99
CA ARG A 596 0.73 25.53 16.25
C ARG A 596 0.13 24.49 15.28
N GLY A 597 0.65 24.46 14.05
CA GLY A 597 0.14 23.58 13.00
C GLY A 597 -1.17 24.02 12.35
N GLY A 598 -1.72 25.20 12.67
CA GLY A 598 -2.95 25.70 12.07
C GLY A 598 -2.87 25.96 10.55
N LEU A 599 -1.65 26.15 10.03
CA LEU A 599 -1.37 26.32 8.61
C LEU A 599 -1.25 24.99 7.85
N MET A 600 -1.02 23.89 8.55
CA MET A 600 -0.91 22.56 7.94
C MET A 600 -2.29 22.13 7.44
N ASP A 601 -2.31 21.28 6.42
CA ASP A 601 -3.50 20.84 5.70
C ASP A 601 -4.27 21.98 5.00
N ALA A 602 -3.74 23.19 4.86
CA ALA A 602 -4.43 24.28 4.14
C ALA A 602 -3.76 24.49 2.77
N PRO A 603 -4.52 24.68 1.67
CA PRO A 603 -3.95 24.92 0.34
C PRO A 603 -3.42 26.37 0.24
N LEU A 604 -2.28 26.64 0.88
CA LEU A 604 -1.66 27.98 0.92
C LEU A 604 -1.05 28.37 -0.42
N VAL A 605 -0.58 27.38 -1.18
CA VAL A 605 0.00 27.52 -2.51
C VAL A 605 -0.63 26.48 -3.41
N LEU A 606 -0.90 26.86 -4.68
CA LEU A 606 -1.41 25.96 -5.70
C LEU A 606 -0.36 25.83 -6.82
N SER A 607 0.20 24.64 -6.98
CA SER A 607 1.06 24.30 -8.11
C SER A 607 0.19 23.95 -9.31
N THR A 608 0.31 24.75 -10.38
CA THR A 608 -0.48 24.55 -11.61
C THR A 608 0.18 23.61 -12.61
N ARG A 609 1.50 23.41 -12.48
CA ARG A 609 2.30 22.52 -13.33
C ARG A 609 3.25 21.71 -12.46
N ILE A 610 3.42 20.44 -12.78
CA ILE A 610 4.42 19.58 -12.14
C ILE A 610 5.76 19.76 -12.84
N ASN A 611 6.80 20.02 -12.04
CA ASN A 611 8.19 19.99 -12.48
C ASN A 611 8.91 18.83 -11.76
N PRO A 612 9.31 17.76 -12.46
CA PRO A 612 10.01 16.62 -11.86
C PRO A 612 11.28 16.98 -11.07
N LYS A 613 11.89 18.14 -11.32
CA LYS A 613 13.06 18.62 -10.57
C LYS A 613 12.73 19.11 -9.15
N GLU A 614 11.47 19.44 -8.89
CA GLU A 614 11.03 20.11 -7.65
C GLU A 614 10.18 19.22 -6.74
N ILE A 615 9.89 17.99 -7.17
CA ILE A 615 9.09 17.02 -6.42
C ILE A 615 9.97 16.20 -5.47
N ASP A 616 9.32 15.34 -4.67
CA ASP A 616 10.02 14.38 -3.83
C ASP A 616 10.89 13.41 -4.65
N LYS A 617 12.04 13.03 -4.09
CA LYS A 617 13.02 12.17 -4.76
C LYS A 617 12.54 10.74 -4.90
N GLU A 618 11.60 10.28 -4.09
CA GLU A 618 11.13 8.90 -4.16
C GLU A 618 10.50 8.57 -5.52
N ALA A 619 9.73 9.50 -6.09
CA ALA A 619 9.18 9.33 -7.43
C ALA A 619 10.24 9.29 -8.54
N LEU A 620 11.46 9.77 -8.27
CA LEU A 620 12.58 9.69 -9.22
C LEU A 620 13.19 8.29 -9.29
N ASN A 621 12.91 7.44 -8.30
CA ASN A 621 13.34 6.04 -8.27
C ASN A 621 12.30 5.10 -8.90
N VAL A 622 11.23 5.63 -9.50
CA VAL A 622 10.25 4.82 -10.24
C VAL A 622 10.91 4.28 -11.50
N ASP A 623 10.91 2.97 -11.63
CA ASP A 623 11.35 2.28 -12.83
C ASP A 623 10.37 2.51 -13.98
N CYS A 624 10.91 2.98 -15.09
CA CYS A 624 10.22 3.29 -16.33
C CYS A 624 10.59 2.31 -17.45
N SER A 625 11.26 1.22 -17.13
CA SER A 625 11.67 0.18 -18.08
C SER A 625 10.46 -0.62 -18.58
N TRP A 626 10.46 -0.91 -19.88
CA TRP A 626 9.50 -1.86 -20.46
C TRP A 626 9.87 -3.31 -20.14
N THR A 627 11.15 -3.57 -19.91
CA THR A 627 11.72 -4.91 -19.70
C THR A 627 13.01 -4.80 -18.90
N TYR A 628 13.31 -5.79 -18.07
CA TYR A 628 14.67 -5.93 -17.52
C TYR A 628 15.58 -6.74 -18.45
N THR A 629 16.86 -6.37 -18.46
CA THR A 629 17.87 -7.08 -19.25
C THR A 629 18.32 -8.36 -18.55
N ARG A 630 18.81 -9.33 -19.32
CA ARG A 630 19.49 -10.53 -18.76
C ARG A 630 20.58 -10.15 -17.76
N ALA A 631 21.36 -9.12 -18.09
CA ALA A 631 22.46 -8.64 -17.24
C ALA A 631 21.95 -8.18 -15.86
N PHE A 632 20.79 -7.54 -15.79
CA PHE A 632 20.16 -7.17 -14.52
C PHE A 632 19.84 -8.41 -13.68
N TYR A 633 19.13 -9.39 -14.26
CA TYR A 633 18.77 -10.61 -13.54
C TYR A 633 19.99 -11.40 -13.07
N GLU A 634 21.01 -11.59 -13.92
CA GLU A 634 22.24 -12.30 -13.54
C GLU A 634 23.03 -11.56 -12.46
N ALA A 635 23.08 -10.23 -12.51
CA ALA A 635 23.72 -9.44 -11.48
C ALA A 635 23.02 -9.58 -10.12
N THR A 636 21.70 -9.79 -10.07
CA THR A 636 20.98 -9.97 -8.80
C THR A 636 21.41 -11.22 -8.01
N ILE A 637 22.03 -12.22 -8.67
CA ILE A 637 22.47 -13.47 -8.04
C ILE A 637 23.53 -13.20 -6.96
N SER A 638 24.44 -12.25 -7.19
CA SER A 638 25.46 -11.86 -6.21
C SER A 638 24.93 -10.90 -5.13
N ARG A 639 23.62 -10.57 -5.16
CA ARG A 639 22.94 -9.66 -4.23
C ARG A 639 23.68 -8.32 -4.05
N PRO A 640 24.06 -7.64 -5.14
CA PRO A 640 24.76 -6.36 -5.04
C PRO A 640 23.84 -5.30 -4.42
N HIS A 641 24.42 -4.23 -3.91
CA HIS A 641 23.64 -3.07 -3.51
C HIS A 641 22.94 -2.46 -4.75
N PRO A 642 21.66 -2.02 -4.67
CA PRO A 642 20.92 -1.49 -5.84
C PRO A 642 21.68 -0.41 -6.62
N ASN A 643 22.35 0.51 -5.94
CA ASN A 643 23.18 1.57 -6.56
C ASN A 643 24.31 1.04 -7.48
N GLU A 644 24.78 -0.19 -7.30
CA GLU A 644 25.83 -0.78 -8.17
C GLU A 644 25.28 -1.19 -9.53
N ILE A 645 23.98 -1.53 -9.59
CA ILE A 645 23.30 -2.03 -10.79
C ILE A 645 22.23 -1.08 -11.31
N GLU A 646 22.07 0.09 -10.69
CA GLU A 646 21.08 1.13 -11.04
C GLU A 646 21.08 1.47 -12.53
N LYS A 647 22.27 1.57 -13.13
CA LYS A 647 22.46 1.88 -14.57
C LYS A 647 21.90 0.83 -15.54
N LEU A 648 21.52 -0.35 -15.03
CA LEU A 648 20.90 -1.41 -15.84
C LEU A 648 19.37 -1.24 -15.94
N VAL A 649 18.81 -0.27 -15.20
CA VAL A 649 17.39 0.04 -15.11
C VAL A 649 17.17 1.51 -15.53
N ASP A 650 16.05 1.79 -16.18
CA ASP A 650 15.68 3.14 -16.61
C ASP A 650 14.81 3.81 -15.55
N LEU A 651 15.40 4.72 -14.76
CA LEU A 651 14.69 5.42 -13.70
C LEU A 651 14.10 6.76 -14.16
N ALA A 652 12.98 7.16 -13.56
CA ALA A 652 12.37 8.47 -13.80
C ALA A 652 13.36 9.64 -13.59
N GLY A 653 14.28 9.50 -12.62
CA GLY A 653 15.34 10.48 -12.33
C GLY A 653 16.33 10.66 -13.49
N ASP A 654 16.64 9.60 -14.24
CA ASP A 654 17.57 9.65 -15.37
C ASP A 654 17.01 10.41 -16.58
N ARG A 655 15.68 10.58 -16.62
CA ARG A 655 14.95 11.22 -17.71
C ARG A 655 14.78 12.72 -17.52
N ILE A 656 15.13 13.27 -16.35
CA ILE A 656 14.96 14.69 -16.02
C ILE A 656 15.69 15.58 -17.05
N GLY A 657 14.98 16.56 -17.60
CA GLY A 657 15.52 17.47 -18.62
C GLY A 657 15.52 16.90 -20.04
N SER A 658 15.01 15.68 -20.24
CA SER A 658 14.68 15.13 -21.55
C SER A 658 13.18 15.32 -21.87
N ILE A 659 12.78 15.02 -23.10
CA ILE A 659 11.35 15.01 -23.49
C ILE A 659 10.55 13.95 -22.70
N GLY A 660 11.22 12.89 -22.22
CA GLY A 660 10.63 11.81 -21.43
C GLY A 660 10.56 12.07 -19.92
N GLU A 661 10.80 13.30 -19.45
CA GLU A 661 10.81 13.60 -18.01
C GLU A 661 9.45 13.40 -17.31
N VAL A 662 8.36 13.38 -18.09
CA VAL A 662 6.98 13.22 -17.60
C VAL A 662 6.18 12.18 -18.39
N ARG A 663 6.78 11.56 -19.42
CA ARG A 663 6.11 10.70 -20.40
C ARG A 663 7.04 9.62 -20.97
N GLY A 664 6.49 8.65 -21.68
CA GLY A 664 7.16 7.46 -22.21
C GLY A 664 7.47 6.41 -21.16
N TYR A 665 6.71 6.33 -20.07
CA TYR A 665 6.99 5.38 -18.98
C TYR A 665 6.66 3.96 -19.47
N GLY A 666 7.54 3.00 -19.22
CA GLY A 666 7.28 1.59 -19.44
C GLY A 666 6.66 0.92 -18.21
N TRP A 667 6.20 -0.31 -18.40
CA TRP A 667 5.85 -1.21 -17.30
C TRP A 667 6.15 -2.65 -17.73
N THR A 668 6.40 -3.53 -16.76
CA THR A 668 6.90 -4.89 -17.03
C THR A 668 5.80 -5.96 -17.07
N HIS A 669 4.74 -5.79 -16.28
CA HIS A 669 3.67 -6.79 -16.11
C HIS A 669 2.30 -6.16 -16.28
N ASP A 670 1.48 -6.74 -17.16
CA ASP A 670 0.07 -6.36 -17.20
C ASP A 670 -0.63 -6.89 -15.94
N SER A 671 -1.31 -5.99 -15.23
CA SER A 671 -2.28 -6.37 -14.22
C SER A 671 -3.62 -6.39 -14.91
N GLY A 672 -4.51 -7.34 -14.57
CA GLY A 672 -5.90 -7.24 -15.01
C GLY A 672 -6.54 -5.89 -14.63
N LYS A 673 -7.83 -5.71 -14.89
CA LYS A 673 -8.54 -4.45 -14.65
C LYS A 673 -8.12 -3.75 -13.34
N LEU A 674 -7.99 -2.42 -13.36
CA LEU A 674 -7.54 -1.62 -12.20
C LEU A 674 -8.23 -1.94 -10.87
N ASP A 675 -9.50 -2.33 -10.92
CA ASP A 675 -10.34 -2.65 -9.78
C ASP A 675 -10.73 -4.14 -9.69
N ALA A 676 -9.95 -5.05 -10.28
CA ALA A 676 -10.21 -6.49 -10.27
C ALA A 676 -10.18 -7.14 -8.86
N GLY A 677 -9.67 -6.42 -7.85
CA GLY A 677 -9.61 -6.87 -6.46
C GLY A 677 -10.94 -6.75 -5.69
N PRO A 678 -11.00 -7.23 -4.44
CA PRO A 678 -12.17 -7.05 -3.59
C PRO A 678 -12.40 -5.56 -3.29
N VAL A 679 -13.63 -5.08 -3.50
CA VAL A 679 -14.02 -3.66 -3.35
C VAL A 679 -13.69 -3.07 -1.98
N ASN A 680 -13.83 -3.86 -0.90
CA ASN A 680 -13.48 -3.46 0.45
C ASN A 680 -12.73 -4.60 1.15
N SER A 681 -11.79 -4.22 2.03
CA SER A 681 -11.12 -5.19 2.88
C SER A 681 -12.08 -5.81 3.89
N SER A 682 -11.87 -7.10 4.21
CA SER A 682 -12.62 -7.79 5.27
C SER A 682 -12.51 -7.08 6.62
N TYR A 683 -11.43 -6.31 6.85
CA TYR A 683 -11.28 -5.51 8.05
C TYR A 683 -12.38 -4.45 8.23
N LYS A 684 -12.89 -3.87 7.13
CA LYS A 684 -14.01 -2.92 7.18
C LYS A 684 -15.35 -3.60 7.35
N THR A 685 -15.53 -4.77 6.75
CA THR A 685 -16.81 -5.49 6.77
C THR A 685 -17.05 -6.17 8.13
N LEU A 686 -15.98 -6.63 8.79
CA LEU A 686 -16.04 -7.16 10.15
C LEU A 686 -16.24 -6.04 11.18
N LYS A 687 -17.32 -6.15 11.97
CA LYS A 687 -17.72 -5.09 12.92
C LYS A 687 -16.97 -5.17 14.24
N THR A 688 -16.84 -6.35 14.83
CA THR A 688 -16.32 -6.50 16.20
C THR A 688 -14.83 -6.85 16.21
N MET A 689 -14.13 -6.47 17.29
CA MET A 689 -12.72 -6.85 17.49
C MET A 689 -12.56 -8.36 17.54
N LYS A 690 -13.50 -9.07 18.21
CA LYS A 690 -13.51 -10.52 18.30
C LYS A 690 -13.55 -11.17 16.91
N ASP A 691 -14.43 -10.72 16.02
CA ASP A 691 -14.52 -11.28 14.67
C ASP A 691 -13.24 -11.03 13.87
N LYS A 692 -12.66 -9.83 14.00
CA LYS A 692 -11.38 -9.47 13.35
C LYS A 692 -10.24 -10.38 13.84
N MET A 693 -10.15 -10.60 15.14
CA MET A 693 -9.14 -11.48 15.75
C MET A 693 -9.31 -12.93 15.32
N LEU A 694 -10.53 -13.45 15.33
CA LEU A 694 -10.82 -14.82 14.89
C LEU A 694 -10.50 -15.01 13.41
N ALA A 695 -10.86 -14.05 12.55
CA ALA A 695 -10.53 -14.08 11.13
C ALA A 695 -9.00 -14.04 10.89
N GLN A 696 -8.28 -13.20 11.64
CA GLN A 696 -6.82 -13.13 11.57
C GLN A 696 -6.16 -14.45 11.96
N LEU A 697 -6.61 -15.10 13.04
CA LEU A 697 -6.08 -16.40 13.47
C LEU A 697 -6.45 -17.52 12.50
N ALA A 698 -7.67 -17.54 11.98
CA ALA A 698 -8.10 -18.51 10.96
C ALA A 698 -7.27 -18.40 9.68
N LEU A 699 -6.97 -17.17 9.23
CA LEU A 699 -6.06 -16.94 8.11
C LEU A 699 -4.64 -17.42 8.45
N GLY A 700 -4.14 -17.10 9.64
CA GLY A 700 -2.82 -17.55 10.11
C GLY A 700 -2.67 -19.08 10.20
N GLN A 701 -3.76 -19.82 10.45
CA GLN A 701 -3.79 -21.29 10.44
C GLN A 701 -3.79 -21.86 9.02
N ARG A 702 -4.33 -21.13 8.03
CA ARG A 702 -4.36 -21.57 6.63
C ARG A 702 -3.04 -21.31 5.90
N LEU A 703 -2.30 -20.29 6.29
CA LEU A 703 -1.08 -19.86 5.60
C LEU A 703 0.16 -20.58 6.15
N ARG A 704 0.86 -21.32 5.29
CA ARG A 704 2.15 -21.97 5.62
C ARG A 704 3.21 -20.98 6.14
N ALA A 705 3.22 -19.76 5.61
CA ALA A 705 4.18 -18.72 5.97
C ALA A 705 3.94 -18.11 7.37
N VAL A 706 2.76 -18.30 7.97
CA VAL A 706 2.36 -17.63 9.21
C VAL A 706 2.27 -18.65 10.35
N SER A 707 2.79 -18.32 11.53
CA SER A 707 2.57 -19.10 12.75
C SER A 707 1.44 -18.50 13.55
N ALA A 708 0.27 -19.15 13.53
CA ALA A 708 -0.90 -18.72 14.29
C ALA A 708 -0.60 -18.60 15.81
N GLN A 709 0.22 -19.51 16.36
CA GLN A 709 0.67 -19.45 17.75
C GLN A 709 1.47 -18.17 18.01
N ARG A 710 2.44 -17.85 17.15
CA ARG A 710 3.26 -16.63 17.29
C ARG A 710 2.42 -15.36 17.14
N VAL A 711 1.49 -15.35 16.18
CA VAL A 711 0.55 -14.23 16.00
C VAL A 711 -0.30 -14.03 17.26
N ALA A 712 -0.84 -15.11 17.84
CA ALA A 712 -1.64 -15.03 19.06
C ALA A 712 -0.83 -14.48 20.23
N SER A 713 0.38 -14.99 20.47
CA SER A 713 1.28 -14.50 21.53
C SER A 713 1.60 -13.01 21.34
N GLN A 714 1.94 -12.58 20.13
CA GLN A 714 2.27 -11.18 19.84
C GLN A 714 1.09 -10.24 20.09
N VAL A 715 -0.12 -10.62 19.71
CA VAL A 715 -1.33 -9.81 19.95
C VAL A 715 -1.60 -9.67 21.45
N ILE A 716 -1.44 -10.74 22.22
CA ILE A 716 -1.65 -10.72 23.68
C ILE A 716 -0.61 -9.82 24.35
N GLU A 717 0.67 -10.02 24.05
CA GLU A 717 1.78 -9.31 24.70
C GLU A 717 1.87 -7.85 24.30
N SER A 718 1.63 -7.53 23.02
CA SER A 718 1.89 -6.18 22.47
C SER A 718 0.67 -5.27 22.46
N HIS A 719 -0.55 -5.81 22.45
CA HIS A 719 -1.78 -5.00 22.41
C HIS A 719 -2.65 -5.23 23.63
N PHE A 720 -3.03 -6.47 23.92
CA PHE A 720 -4.05 -6.74 24.94
C PHE A 720 -3.58 -6.42 26.37
N LEU A 721 -2.40 -6.91 26.77
CA LEU A 721 -1.86 -6.65 28.11
C LEU A 721 -1.53 -5.16 28.34
N PRO A 722 -0.90 -4.43 27.40
CA PRO A 722 -0.68 -3.00 27.54
C PRO A 722 -1.96 -2.18 27.67
N ASP A 723 -2.99 -2.46 26.86
CA ASP A 723 -4.27 -1.74 26.92
C ASP A 723 -5.00 -1.98 28.25
N LEU A 724 -5.04 -3.24 28.72
CA LEU A 724 -5.61 -3.56 30.02
C LEU A 724 -4.89 -2.85 31.16
N ARG A 725 -3.55 -2.87 31.15
CA ARG A 725 -2.74 -2.18 32.15
C ARG A 725 -2.98 -0.66 32.11
N GLY A 726 -3.02 -0.07 30.91
CA GLY A 726 -3.28 1.35 30.73
C GLY A 726 -4.65 1.78 31.25
N ASN A 727 -5.69 1.01 30.95
CA ASN A 727 -7.04 1.26 31.45
C ASN A 727 -7.14 1.09 32.97
N LEU A 728 -6.46 0.10 33.54
CA LEU A 728 -6.42 -0.10 34.99
C LEU A 728 -5.75 1.09 35.70
N MET A 729 -4.61 1.55 35.18
CA MET A 729 -3.87 2.71 35.72
C MET A 729 -4.63 4.03 35.55
N ALA A 730 -5.46 4.17 34.52
CA ALA A 730 -6.30 5.36 34.34
C ALA A 730 -7.56 5.34 35.23
N PHE A 731 -7.96 4.16 35.70
CA PHE A 731 -9.11 3.98 36.58
C PHE A 731 -8.78 4.23 38.06
N THR A 732 -7.58 3.82 38.49
CA THR A 732 -7.01 4.12 39.82
C THR A 732 -6.52 5.55 39.90
#